data_AF-K2E5Z4-F1
#
_entry.id   AF-K2E5Z4-F1
#
_cell.length_a   1.000
_cell.length_b   1.000
_cell.length_c   1.000
_cell.angle_alpha   90.00
_cell.angle_beta   90.00
_cell.angle_gamma   90.00
#
_symmetry.space_group_name_H-M   'P 1'
#
loop_
_entity.id
_entity.type
_entity.pdbx_description
1 polymer ?
#
loop_
_entity_poly.entity_id
_entity_poly.type
_entity_poly.pdbx_seq_one_letter_code
_entity_poly.pdbx_strand_id
1 'polypeptide(L)'
;MVITYDHKVVEKKWQDRWEKEETYKTSASKGKKRYVLDMFPYPSGASMHVGHLEGYVGTDIISRYLRMKGFNILHPMGWDAFGLPAENFAIKTGVHPDKETHKNIEIFKRQLIASGLSYDWDKEIDTSSPEFYKWTQWLFIKLFEKGLAYKKKSPVNWCPKDETVLANEQVEDGKCERCDTPVIKKDLDQWFFKITDYADRLISGLDGIDWLEEVKTQQKNWIGRKKSKKGTTYHIHDWLISRQRYWGCPIPMIYCEHCAKLQGETLQSGWYPVPEDQLPVLLPTDVDFQPHGESPIARSVSFQKDVVCPTCGKVAKREVDTMDTYVDSSWYFLRFCDPKNTKEFASKDKIIPVDDYVGGGHVVQHLLFARFFWKVLFDLGYINKKYGDEPFLKLRAPGWILGPDSRKMSKRWGNVVTPDDIIPKFGADTLRVYEMFMGPFDIMKPWSITGVEGAHRFLGRVWRLFLNFQHGSSLSTAKAGSSDEPITKDDSLMFSNSVVMAKMNKTIKKVGEDVENYKFNTAISSIMEFVNVLTNRKQPTANDCLVVLAKLLAPFAPHMMEEVWHEVLGNKESIHLSKWPEFDSKYLIEDEVMIAVQINGKLRGQIRVKNEELIDKNKIIQLAKSDEKVAKWLQGGTIRKEVFVPSKLVNFVI
;
A
#
# COMPACT_ATOMS: atom_id res chain seq x y z
N MET A 1 -32.92 -22.72 -13.32
CA MET A 1 -32.71 -21.60 -12.38
C MET A 1 -31.37 -20.97 -12.69
N VAL A 2 -31.27 -19.65 -12.82
CA VAL A 2 -29.96 -18.99 -12.91
C VAL A 2 -29.37 -19.06 -11.51
N ILE A 3 -28.34 -19.88 -11.30
CA ILE A 3 -27.62 -19.92 -10.03
C ILE A 3 -26.82 -18.62 -9.94
N THR A 4 -27.33 -17.66 -9.18
CA THR A 4 -26.63 -16.41 -8.88
C THR A 4 -25.47 -16.68 -7.93
N TYR A 5 -24.36 -15.97 -8.10
CA TYR A 5 -23.22 -16.03 -7.17
C TYR A 5 -23.67 -15.55 -5.78
N ASP A 6 -23.65 -16.44 -4.78
CA ASP A 6 -23.97 -16.10 -3.40
C ASP A 6 -22.69 -15.79 -2.62
N HIS A 7 -22.28 -14.53 -2.65
CA HIS A 7 -21.07 -14.06 -1.99
C HIS A 7 -21.09 -14.30 -0.48
N LYS A 8 -22.27 -14.29 0.16
CA LYS A 8 -22.36 -14.45 1.62
C LYS A 8 -21.94 -15.84 2.08
N VAL A 9 -22.22 -16.85 1.25
CA VAL A 9 -21.81 -18.23 1.51
C VAL A 9 -20.38 -18.47 1.01
N VAL A 10 -20.10 -18.08 -0.23
CA VAL A 10 -18.83 -18.42 -0.89
C VAL A 10 -17.63 -17.70 -0.28
N GLU A 11 -17.73 -16.39 0.01
CA GLU A 11 -16.60 -15.63 0.52
C GLU A 11 -16.17 -16.13 1.91
N LYS A 12 -17.14 -16.39 2.80
CA LYS A 12 -16.87 -16.97 4.12
C LYS A 12 -16.28 -18.38 4.03
N LYS A 13 -16.80 -19.24 3.13
CA LYS A 13 -16.27 -20.59 2.90
C LYS A 13 -14.78 -20.57 2.61
N TRP A 14 -14.35 -19.69 1.69
CA TRP A 14 -12.95 -19.62 1.28
C TRP A 14 -12.05 -18.92 2.29
N GLN A 15 -12.53 -17.87 2.95
CA GLN A 15 -11.82 -17.25 4.08
C GLN A 15 -11.49 -18.28 5.16
N ASP A 16 -12.47 -19.08 5.58
CA ASP A 16 -12.28 -20.12 6.60
C ASP A 16 -11.32 -21.22 6.16
N ARG A 17 -11.40 -21.61 4.88
CA ARG A 17 -10.50 -22.63 4.34
C ARG A 17 -9.06 -22.12 4.24
N TRP A 18 -8.84 -20.90 3.73
CA TRP A 18 -7.49 -20.33 3.62
C TRP A 18 -6.83 -20.13 4.99
N GLU A 19 -7.61 -19.74 6.01
CA GLU A 19 -7.12 -19.65 7.39
C GLU A 19 -6.74 -21.04 7.92
N LYS A 20 -7.64 -22.03 7.80
CA LYS A 20 -7.41 -23.40 8.26
C LYS A 20 -6.21 -24.06 7.58
N GLU A 21 -6.03 -23.82 6.29
CA GLU A 21 -4.94 -24.37 5.48
C GLU A 21 -3.66 -23.51 5.54
N GLU A 22 -3.66 -22.41 6.29
CA GLU A 22 -2.55 -21.44 6.38
C GLU A 22 -2.04 -21.00 4.99
N THR A 23 -2.95 -20.86 4.01
CA THR A 23 -2.61 -20.71 2.57
C THR A 23 -1.65 -19.55 2.28
N TYR A 24 -1.73 -18.48 3.06
CA TYR A 24 -0.94 -17.27 2.85
C TYR A 24 0.26 -17.11 3.79
N LYS A 25 0.50 -18.10 4.65
CA LYS A 25 1.62 -18.10 5.59
C LYS A 25 2.95 -18.08 4.85
N THR A 26 3.88 -17.26 5.36
CA THR A 26 5.23 -17.16 4.81
C THR A 26 5.98 -18.46 5.07
N SER A 27 6.48 -19.10 4.02
CA SER A 27 7.21 -20.36 4.14
C SER A 27 8.61 -20.15 4.74
N ALA A 28 9.11 -21.13 5.50
CA ALA A 28 10.51 -21.16 5.93
C ALA A 28 11.49 -21.57 4.80
N SER A 29 10.98 -21.89 3.60
CA SER A 29 11.79 -22.40 2.48
C SER A 29 12.77 -21.36 1.91
N LYS A 30 13.89 -21.86 1.35
CA LYS A 30 14.98 -21.07 0.75
C LYS A 30 14.70 -20.59 -0.69
N GLY A 31 13.45 -20.61 -1.14
CA GLY A 31 13.05 -20.15 -2.47
C GLY A 31 13.26 -18.65 -2.69
N LYS A 32 12.91 -18.14 -3.89
CA LYS A 32 12.90 -16.70 -4.17
C LYS A 32 11.90 -16.03 -3.22
N LYS A 33 12.36 -15.12 -2.37
CA LYS A 33 11.51 -14.43 -1.40
C LYS A 33 11.09 -13.05 -1.93
N ARG A 34 9.90 -12.58 -1.55
CA ARG A 34 9.46 -11.19 -1.76
C ARG A 34 8.80 -10.67 -0.50
N TYR A 35 9.10 -9.45 -0.13
CA TYR A 35 8.46 -8.73 0.96
C TYR A 35 7.59 -7.61 0.39
N VAL A 36 6.28 -7.81 0.43
CA VAL A 36 5.27 -6.83 0.06
C VAL A 36 4.65 -6.29 1.34
N LEU A 37 4.60 -4.97 1.50
CA LEU A 37 4.20 -4.36 2.75
C LEU A 37 3.36 -3.10 2.55
N ASP A 38 2.32 -2.99 3.36
CA ASP A 38 1.52 -1.80 3.52
C ASP A 38 2.08 -0.88 4.61
N MET A 39 1.85 0.42 4.44
CA MET A 39 1.80 1.31 5.58
C MET A 39 0.63 0.89 6.48
N PHE A 40 0.95 0.29 7.63
CA PHE A 40 -0.04 -0.22 8.57
C PHE A 40 -0.96 0.88 9.14
N PRO A 41 -2.22 0.58 9.49
CA PRO A 41 -3.17 1.59 9.91
C PRO A 41 -2.97 2.05 11.35
N TYR A 42 -3.34 3.29 11.61
CA TYR A 42 -3.70 3.76 12.94
C TYR A 42 -5.08 3.20 13.35
N PRO A 43 -5.23 2.50 14.48
CA PRO A 43 -6.52 2.07 15.03
C PRO A 43 -7.25 3.25 15.71
N SER A 44 -7.32 4.39 15.04
CA SER A 44 -7.74 5.70 15.58
C SER A 44 -9.20 6.07 15.28
N GLY A 45 -10.05 5.08 15.02
CA GLY A 45 -11.46 5.32 14.77
C GLY A 45 -12.29 4.05 14.80
N ALA A 46 -13.60 4.23 14.97
CA ALA A 46 -14.56 3.13 15.06
C ALA A 46 -14.57 2.13 13.87
N SER A 47 -14.03 2.48 12.70
CA SER A 47 -13.98 1.62 11.51
C SER A 47 -12.99 2.15 10.47
N MET A 48 -12.50 1.27 9.60
CA MET A 48 -11.79 1.67 8.38
C MET A 48 -12.78 2.21 7.35
N HIS A 49 -12.33 3.22 6.60
CA HIS A 49 -12.97 3.61 5.34
C HIS A 49 -12.32 2.92 4.13
N VAL A 50 -13.04 2.86 3.00
CA VAL A 50 -12.59 2.28 1.73
C VAL A 50 -11.27 2.88 1.19
N GLY A 51 -10.97 4.14 1.52
CA GLY A 51 -9.66 4.72 1.19
C GLY A 51 -8.45 4.03 1.82
N HIS A 52 -8.59 3.33 2.96
CA HIS A 52 -7.50 2.48 3.48
C HIS A 52 -7.38 1.21 2.64
N LEU A 53 -8.52 0.66 2.24
CA LEU A 53 -8.61 -0.63 1.60
C LEU A 53 -7.99 -0.63 0.20
N GLU A 54 -8.10 0.46 -0.56
CA GLU A 54 -7.52 0.55 -1.90
C GLU A 54 -6.02 0.19 -1.93
N GLY A 55 -5.23 0.75 -1.00
CA GLY A 55 -3.81 0.44 -0.89
C GLY A 55 -3.55 -1.04 -0.58
N TYR A 56 -4.30 -1.56 0.39
CA TYR A 56 -4.21 -2.95 0.88
C TYR A 56 -4.66 -3.98 -0.16
N VAL A 57 -5.64 -3.64 -1.00
CA VAL A 57 -6.06 -4.49 -2.13
C VAL A 57 -4.98 -4.50 -3.20
N GLY A 58 -4.30 -3.37 -3.42
CA GLY A 58 -3.17 -3.28 -4.34
C GLY A 58 -2.01 -4.22 -3.95
N THR A 59 -1.56 -4.20 -2.70
CA THR A 59 -0.53 -5.11 -2.19
C THR A 59 -0.98 -6.56 -2.18
N ASP A 60 -2.25 -6.83 -1.87
CA ASP A 60 -2.81 -8.17 -1.92
C ASP A 60 -2.80 -8.76 -3.35
N ILE A 61 -3.16 -7.96 -4.35
CA ILE A 61 -3.09 -8.37 -5.77
C ILE A 61 -1.66 -8.71 -6.16
N ILE A 62 -0.69 -7.87 -5.80
CA ILE A 62 0.73 -8.10 -6.05
C ILE A 62 1.21 -9.38 -5.36
N SER A 63 0.84 -9.57 -4.09
CA SER A 63 1.19 -10.75 -3.29
C SER A 63 0.65 -12.03 -3.92
N ARG A 64 -0.63 -12.04 -4.33
CA ARG A 64 -1.26 -13.20 -5.01
C ARG A 64 -0.61 -13.49 -6.35
N TYR A 65 -0.35 -12.45 -7.16
CA TYR A 65 0.34 -12.58 -8.44
C TYR A 65 1.75 -13.17 -8.27
N LEU A 66 2.56 -12.59 -7.38
CA LEU A 66 3.94 -13.05 -7.15
C LEU A 66 3.97 -14.46 -6.55
N ARG A 67 3.00 -14.82 -5.71
CA ARG A 67 2.86 -16.20 -5.21
C ARG A 67 2.63 -17.19 -6.35
N MET A 68 1.74 -16.87 -7.29
CA MET A 68 1.51 -17.68 -8.49
C MET A 68 2.73 -17.68 -9.44
N LYS A 69 3.62 -16.69 -9.35
CA LYS A 69 4.94 -16.68 -10.02
C LYS A 69 6.00 -17.51 -9.29
N GLY A 70 5.67 -18.15 -8.18
CA GLY A 70 6.54 -19.04 -7.42
C GLY A 70 7.41 -18.35 -6.37
N PHE A 71 7.09 -17.11 -5.98
CA PHE A 71 7.78 -16.44 -4.89
C PHE A 71 7.20 -16.84 -3.52
N ASN A 72 8.09 -16.95 -2.53
CA ASN A 72 7.72 -17.03 -1.12
C ASN A 72 7.48 -15.61 -0.59
N ILE A 73 6.21 -15.27 -0.40
CA ILE A 73 5.80 -13.91 -0.03
C ILE A 73 5.71 -13.76 1.48
N LEU A 74 6.36 -12.74 2.02
CA LEU A 74 6.02 -12.13 3.29
C LEU A 74 5.06 -10.96 3.02
N HIS A 75 3.81 -11.09 3.45
CA HIS A 75 2.78 -10.06 3.35
C HIS A 75 2.10 -9.92 4.71
N PRO A 76 2.66 -9.14 5.64
CA PRO A 76 2.20 -9.03 7.01
C PRO A 76 1.29 -7.82 7.21
N MET A 77 0.59 -7.77 8.34
CA MET A 77 -0.18 -6.62 8.79
C MET A 77 -0.03 -6.43 10.30
N GLY A 78 -0.20 -5.21 10.78
CA GLY A 78 -0.14 -4.86 12.20
C GLY A 78 -0.79 -3.52 12.47
N TRP A 79 -0.51 -2.94 13.63
CA TRP A 79 -1.25 -1.79 14.14
C TRP A 79 -0.31 -0.73 14.69
N ASP A 80 -0.41 0.51 14.19
CA ASP A 80 0.28 1.66 14.77
C ASP A 80 -0.55 2.22 15.94
N ALA A 81 -0.49 1.52 17.06
CA ALA A 81 -1.42 1.63 18.17
C ALA A 81 -1.10 2.75 19.18
N PHE A 82 0.14 3.22 19.23
CA PHE A 82 0.55 4.33 20.10
C PHE A 82 0.36 5.71 19.46
N GLY A 83 0.42 6.75 20.29
CA GLY A 83 0.48 8.16 19.91
C GLY A 83 -0.87 8.86 19.78
N LEU A 84 -0.82 10.11 19.33
CA LEU A 84 -1.98 11.00 19.30
C LEU A 84 -3.18 10.46 18.51
N PRO A 85 -3.03 9.74 17.38
CA PRO A 85 -4.19 9.24 16.64
C PRO A 85 -5.11 8.38 17.52
N ALA A 86 -4.56 7.37 18.19
CA ALA A 86 -5.30 6.49 19.09
C ALA A 86 -5.75 7.23 20.36
N GLU A 87 -4.86 8.01 20.97
CA GLU A 87 -5.14 8.70 22.23
C GLU A 87 -6.21 9.79 22.10
N ASN A 88 -6.18 10.60 21.03
CA ASN A 88 -7.19 11.63 20.81
C ASN A 88 -8.58 11.01 20.56
N PHE A 89 -8.63 9.83 19.96
CA PHE A 89 -9.88 9.09 19.80
C PHE A 89 -10.39 8.56 21.15
N ALA A 90 -9.50 8.03 21.99
CA ALA A 90 -9.80 7.60 23.35
C ALA A 90 -10.30 8.75 24.24
N ILE A 91 -9.65 9.92 24.19
CA ILE A 91 -10.10 11.16 24.87
C ILE A 91 -11.52 11.53 24.43
N LYS A 92 -11.81 11.47 23.13
CA LYS A 92 -13.13 11.81 22.60
C LYS A 92 -14.22 10.84 23.08
N THR A 93 -13.92 9.56 23.26
CA THR A 93 -14.89 8.54 23.69
C THR A 93 -14.99 8.41 25.21
N GLY A 94 -14.02 8.95 25.95
CA GLY A 94 -13.91 8.78 27.40
C GLY A 94 -13.50 7.37 27.83
N VAL A 95 -13.03 6.54 26.89
CA VAL A 95 -12.56 5.18 27.15
C VAL A 95 -11.04 5.20 27.23
N HIS A 96 -10.46 4.43 28.16
CA HIS A 96 -9.01 4.33 28.29
C HIS A 96 -8.35 3.91 26.96
N PRO A 97 -7.24 4.52 26.53
CA PRO A 97 -6.66 4.32 25.20
C PRO A 97 -6.29 2.87 24.90
N ASP A 98 -5.79 2.13 25.88
CA ASP A 98 -5.57 0.68 25.76
C ASP A 98 -6.83 -0.08 25.29
N LYS A 99 -7.95 0.12 26.00
CA LYS A 99 -9.21 -0.59 25.71
C LYS A 99 -9.80 -0.18 24.36
N GLU A 100 -9.79 1.12 24.07
CA GLU A 100 -10.38 1.63 22.82
C GLU A 100 -9.52 1.23 21.60
N THR A 101 -8.20 1.20 21.76
CA THR A 101 -7.27 0.78 20.70
C THR A 101 -7.46 -0.68 20.33
N HIS A 102 -7.46 -1.59 21.32
CA HIS A 102 -7.64 -3.02 21.07
C HIS A 102 -9.01 -3.35 20.49
N LYS A 103 -10.06 -2.65 20.92
CA LYS A 103 -11.39 -2.74 20.31
C LYS A 103 -11.38 -2.32 18.83
N ASN A 104 -10.68 -1.22 18.49
CA ASN A 104 -10.58 -0.78 17.09
C ASN A 104 -9.74 -1.76 16.26
N ILE A 105 -8.68 -2.34 16.83
CA ILE A 105 -7.86 -3.39 16.20
C ILE A 105 -8.74 -4.58 15.81
N GLU A 106 -9.58 -5.08 16.73
CA GLU A 106 -10.51 -6.19 16.44
C GLU A 106 -11.45 -5.87 15.28
N ILE A 107 -12.01 -4.65 15.24
CA ILE A 107 -12.89 -4.20 14.16
C ILE A 107 -12.14 -4.13 12.84
N PHE A 108 -10.95 -3.52 12.82
CA PHE A 108 -10.16 -3.36 11.60
C PHE A 108 -9.72 -4.72 11.07
N LYS A 109 -9.23 -5.61 11.94
CA LYS A 109 -8.85 -6.98 11.58
C LYS A 109 -10.01 -7.74 10.95
N ARG A 110 -11.20 -7.70 11.56
CA ARG A 110 -12.41 -8.31 11.00
C ARG A 110 -12.72 -7.75 9.60
N GLN A 111 -12.62 -6.43 9.41
CA GLN A 111 -12.88 -5.80 8.12
C GLN A 111 -11.84 -6.22 7.06
N LEU A 112 -10.55 -6.28 7.40
CA LEU A 112 -9.49 -6.76 6.51
C LEU A 112 -9.71 -8.23 6.10
N ILE A 113 -10.09 -9.09 7.05
CA ILE A 113 -10.43 -10.50 6.78
C ILE A 113 -11.66 -10.60 5.89
N ALA A 114 -12.71 -9.83 6.17
CA ALA A 114 -13.93 -9.81 5.37
C ALA A 114 -13.67 -9.34 3.93
N SER A 115 -12.69 -8.45 3.72
CA SER A 115 -12.22 -8.03 2.39
C SER A 115 -11.35 -9.09 1.68
N GLY A 116 -11.05 -10.22 2.30
CA GLY A 116 -10.31 -11.34 1.71
C GLY A 116 -8.84 -11.07 1.41
N LEU A 117 -8.18 -10.25 2.23
CA LEU A 117 -6.75 -9.93 2.06
C LEU A 117 -5.86 -11.10 2.52
N SER A 118 -4.81 -11.40 1.77
CA SER A 118 -3.89 -12.53 1.96
C SER A 118 -2.74 -12.21 2.92
N TYR A 119 -3.08 -11.73 4.13
CA TYR A 119 -2.06 -11.47 5.15
C TYR A 119 -1.59 -12.74 5.86
N ASP A 120 -0.32 -12.74 6.23
CA ASP A 120 0.26 -13.68 7.19
C ASP A 120 0.01 -13.16 8.62
N TRP A 121 -1.16 -13.49 9.18
CA TRP A 121 -1.57 -13.08 10.54
C TRP A 121 -0.66 -13.65 11.64
N ASP A 122 0.13 -14.67 11.35
CA ASP A 122 1.16 -15.19 12.26
C ASP A 122 2.28 -14.16 12.52
N LYS A 123 2.36 -13.14 11.65
CA LYS A 123 3.29 -12.02 11.73
C LYS A 123 2.70 -10.76 12.35
N GLU A 124 1.47 -10.78 12.84
CA GLU A 124 0.82 -9.61 13.42
C GLU A 124 1.65 -8.93 14.52
N ILE A 125 1.67 -7.61 14.52
CA ILE A 125 2.31 -6.78 15.55
C ILE A 125 1.37 -5.66 16.00
N ASP A 126 1.55 -5.22 17.22
CA ASP A 126 0.89 -4.08 17.83
C ASP A 126 1.98 -3.19 18.46
N THR A 127 2.11 -1.94 18.04
CA THR A 127 3.16 -1.05 18.58
C THR A 127 2.96 -0.68 20.04
N SER A 128 1.74 -0.83 20.57
CA SER A 128 1.41 -0.58 21.98
C SER A 128 1.66 -1.78 22.89
N SER A 129 1.97 -2.95 22.34
CA SER A 129 2.29 -4.15 23.12
C SER A 129 3.70 -4.05 23.75
N PRO A 130 3.86 -4.40 25.04
CA PRO A 130 5.17 -4.44 25.71
C PRO A 130 6.21 -5.29 24.99
N GLU A 131 5.79 -6.36 24.33
CA GLU A 131 6.64 -7.25 23.54
C GLU A 131 7.23 -6.55 22.31
N PHE A 132 6.53 -5.55 21.76
CA PHE A 132 7.02 -4.70 20.68
C PHE A 132 7.86 -3.54 21.23
N TYR A 133 7.28 -2.68 22.08
CA TYR A 133 7.93 -1.41 22.43
C TYR A 133 9.13 -1.56 23.36
N LYS A 134 9.33 -2.73 23.98
CA LYS A 134 10.62 -3.10 24.59
C LYS A 134 11.78 -2.86 23.61
N TRP A 135 11.58 -3.18 22.35
CA TRP A 135 12.57 -3.03 21.30
C TRP A 135 12.70 -1.60 20.79
N THR A 136 11.62 -0.81 20.84
CA THR A 136 11.69 0.65 20.66
C THR A 136 12.57 1.28 21.76
N GLN A 137 12.38 0.89 23.02
CA GLN A 137 13.19 1.35 24.15
C GLN A 137 14.66 0.93 24.00
N TRP A 138 14.90 -0.33 23.65
CA TRP A 138 16.24 -0.81 23.37
C TRP A 138 16.91 -0.01 22.23
N LEU A 139 16.18 0.29 21.15
CA LEU A 139 16.70 1.08 20.04
C LEU A 139 17.06 2.50 20.47
N PHE A 140 16.20 3.15 21.27
CA PHE A 140 16.51 4.45 21.88
C PHE A 140 17.84 4.41 22.65
N ILE A 141 18.05 3.38 23.49
CA ILE A 141 19.30 3.21 24.25
C ILE A 141 20.50 3.11 23.31
N LYS A 142 20.39 2.35 22.21
CA LYS A 142 21.47 2.26 21.21
C LYS A 142 21.76 3.59 20.50
N LEU A 143 20.74 4.41 20.23
CA LEU A 143 20.96 5.77 19.73
C LEU A 143 21.63 6.66 20.78
N PHE A 144 21.24 6.56 22.06
CA PHE A 144 21.83 7.32 23.16
C PHE A 144 23.31 6.97 23.36
N GLU A 145 23.65 5.67 23.43
CA GLU A 145 25.03 5.17 23.54
C GLU A 145 25.94 5.66 22.40
N LYS A 146 25.35 5.94 21.23
CA LYS A 146 26.06 6.45 20.04
C LYS A 146 26.04 7.98 19.92
N GLY A 147 25.49 8.68 20.91
CA GLY A 147 25.37 10.13 20.90
C GLY A 147 24.40 10.67 19.85
N LEU A 148 23.53 9.81 19.31
CA LEU A 148 22.49 10.15 18.33
C LEU A 148 21.17 10.55 19.02
N ALA A 149 20.90 10.08 20.23
CA ALA A 149 19.81 10.59 21.08
C ALA A 149 20.36 11.55 22.14
N TYR A 150 19.76 12.73 22.29
CA TYR A 150 20.26 13.76 23.22
C TYR A 150 19.17 14.73 23.66
N LYS A 151 19.34 15.42 24.80
CA LYS A 151 18.44 16.51 25.23
C LYS A 151 18.88 17.87 24.70
N LYS A 152 17.94 18.74 24.37
CA LYS A 152 18.23 20.12 23.98
C LYS A 152 17.11 21.05 24.45
N LYS A 153 17.50 22.22 24.95
CA LYS A 153 16.58 23.35 25.12
C LYS A 153 16.34 23.98 23.76
N SER A 154 15.09 24.01 23.32
CA SER A 154 14.74 24.52 21.98
C SER A 154 13.39 25.22 21.99
N PRO A 155 13.18 26.24 21.13
CA PRO A 155 11.84 26.76 20.82
C PRO A 155 11.09 25.71 19.98
N VAL A 156 10.35 24.85 20.68
CA VAL A 156 9.62 23.72 20.09
C VAL A 156 8.23 24.14 19.63
N ASN A 157 7.74 23.46 18.60
CA ASN A 157 6.35 23.61 18.15
C ASN A 157 5.44 23.04 19.23
N TRP A 158 4.43 23.79 19.64
CA TRP A 158 3.44 23.37 20.64
C TRP A 158 2.04 23.51 20.04
N CYS A 159 1.26 22.43 20.09
CA CYS A 159 -0.15 22.47 19.75
C CYS A 159 -0.97 22.81 21.01
N PRO A 160 -1.68 23.95 21.07
CA PRO A 160 -2.49 24.30 22.24
C PRO A 160 -3.66 23.36 22.46
N LYS A 161 -4.17 22.72 21.40
CA LYS A 161 -5.33 21.82 21.46
C LYS A 161 -4.94 20.40 21.86
N ASP A 162 -3.83 19.90 21.35
CA ASP A 162 -3.30 18.58 21.73
C ASP A 162 -2.41 18.67 22.99
N GLU A 163 -2.13 19.88 23.48
CA GLU A 163 -1.32 20.15 24.67
C GLU A 163 0.01 19.39 24.69
N THR A 164 0.70 19.37 23.55
CA THR A 164 1.98 18.66 23.41
C THR A 164 2.86 19.30 22.35
N VAL A 165 4.13 18.93 22.39
CA VAL A 165 5.12 19.31 21.37
C VAL A 165 4.92 18.53 20.07
N LEU A 166 5.23 19.18 18.95
CA LEU A 166 5.22 18.60 17.61
C LEU A 166 6.62 18.66 16.99
N ALA A 167 6.98 17.65 16.20
CA ALA A 167 8.13 17.74 15.30
C ALA A 167 7.86 18.79 14.20
N ASN A 168 8.91 19.25 13.50
CA ASN A 168 8.74 20.21 12.40
C ASN A 168 7.93 19.59 11.26
N GLU A 169 8.11 18.30 11.03
CA GLU A 169 7.39 17.51 10.04
C GLU A 169 5.90 17.38 10.35
N GLN A 170 5.46 17.66 11.58
CA GLN A 170 4.04 17.60 12.02
C GLN A 170 3.35 18.97 11.97
N VAL A 171 4.00 19.98 11.36
CA VAL A 171 3.48 21.34 11.22
C VAL A 171 3.30 21.68 9.74
N GLU A 172 2.06 21.78 9.31
CA GLU A 172 1.68 22.12 7.93
C GLU A 172 1.09 23.53 7.91
N ASP A 173 1.67 24.44 7.12
CA ASP A 173 1.25 25.86 7.05
C ASP A 173 1.07 26.55 8.41
N GLY A 174 1.96 26.22 9.36
CA GLY A 174 1.94 26.77 10.73
C GLY A 174 0.85 26.18 11.63
N LYS A 175 0.20 25.08 11.23
CA LYS A 175 -0.86 24.39 11.97
C LYS A 175 -0.49 22.94 12.24
N CYS A 176 -1.10 22.36 13.28
CA CYS A 176 -0.96 20.93 13.58
C CYS A 176 -1.53 20.07 12.46
N GLU A 177 -0.76 19.08 11.97
CA GLU A 177 -1.17 18.13 10.90
C GLU A 177 -2.49 17.39 11.21
N ARG A 178 -2.88 17.30 12.48
CA ARG A 178 -4.00 16.45 12.95
C ARG A 178 -5.28 17.24 13.21
N CYS A 179 -5.14 18.41 13.82
CA CYS A 179 -6.27 19.16 14.38
C CYS A 179 -6.44 20.57 13.82
N ASP A 180 -5.62 20.96 12.83
CA ASP A 180 -5.61 22.24 12.13
C ASP A 180 -5.45 23.48 13.04
N THR A 181 -5.07 23.26 14.30
CA THR A 181 -4.91 24.34 15.28
C THR A 181 -3.59 25.07 15.03
N PRO A 182 -3.57 26.42 15.02
CA PRO A 182 -2.33 27.19 14.91
C PRO A 182 -1.31 26.78 15.98
N VAL A 183 -0.09 26.49 15.54
CA VAL A 183 1.01 26.07 16.41
C VAL A 183 1.69 27.30 16.99
N ILE A 184 2.00 27.24 18.28
CA ILE A 184 2.79 28.27 18.98
C ILE A 184 4.19 27.75 19.29
N LYS A 185 5.10 28.64 19.69
CA LYS A 185 6.43 28.26 20.18
C LYS A 185 6.47 28.26 21.70
N LYS A 186 7.08 27.24 22.29
CA LYS A 186 7.45 27.18 23.72
C LYS A 186 8.91 26.76 23.84
N ASP A 187 9.64 27.34 24.79
CA ASP A 187 10.99 26.87 25.11
C ASP A 187 10.90 25.71 26.10
N LEU A 188 11.28 24.51 25.64
CA LEU A 188 11.24 23.28 26.45
C LEU A 188 12.53 22.47 26.27
N ASP A 189 12.87 21.72 27.31
CA ASP A 189 13.96 20.74 27.27
C ASP A 189 13.40 19.41 26.76
N GLN A 190 13.79 19.00 25.56
CA GLN A 190 13.20 17.86 24.85
C GLN A 190 14.26 16.90 24.34
N TRP A 191 13.86 15.67 24.04
CA TRP A 191 14.71 14.65 23.43
C TRP A 191 14.67 14.75 21.91
N PHE A 192 15.85 14.61 21.29
CA PHE A 192 16.04 14.68 19.85
C PHE A 192 16.87 13.50 19.34
N PHE A 193 16.60 13.09 18.11
CA PHE A 193 17.51 12.25 17.32
C PHE A 193 18.27 13.09 16.29
N LYS A 194 19.59 12.87 16.20
CA LYS A 194 20.51 13.53 15.26
C LYS A 194 20.37 13.00 13.83
N ILE A 195 19.18 13.13 13.24
CA ILE A 195 18.94 12.77 11.84
C ILE A 195 19.78 13.61 10.87
N THR A 196 20.17 14.83 11.27
CA THR A 196 20.99 15.73 10.44
C THR A 196 22.38 15.16 10.13
N ASP A 197 22.95 14.32 11.00
CA ASP A 197 24.22 13.61 10.75
C ASP A 197 24.11 12.64 9.55
N TYR A 198 22.90 12.26 9.16
CA TYR A 198 22.62 11.35 8.04
C TYR A 198 22.08 12.07 6.79
N ALA A 199 21.96 13.40 6.79
CA ALA A 199 21.30 14.18 5.73
C ALA A 199 21.85 13.90 4.32
N ASP A 200 23.17 13.81 4.17
CA ASP A 200 23.79 13.54 2.86
C ASP A 200 23.46 12.12 2.35
N ARG A 201 23.47 11.11 3.24
CA ARG A 201 23.09 9.73 2.89
C ARG A 201 21.59 9.60 2.62
N LEU A 202 20.77 10.37 3.32
CA LEU A 202 19.32 10.45 3.05
C LEU A 202 19.05 11.09 1.69
N ILE A 203 19.91 11.96 1.17
CA ILE A 203 19.78 12.44 -0.22
C ILE A 203 20.26 11.38 -1.20
N SER A 204 21.49 10.88 -1.04
CA SER A 204 22.11 10.00 -2.04
C SER A 204 21.42 8.64 -2.17
N GLY A 205 20.85 8.12 -1.09
CA GLY A 205 20.16 6.83 -1.12
C GLY A 205 18.89 6.84 -1.98
N LEU A 206 18.35 8.01 -2.36
CA LEU A 206 17.20 8.12 -3.26
C LEU A 206 17.54 7.80 -4.72
N ASP A 207 18.81 7.82 -5.11
CA ASP A 207 19.22 7.69 -6.51
C ASP A 207 19.15 6.22 -7.02
N GLY A 208 19.04 5.25 -6.11
CA GLY A 208 19.04 3.81 -6.42
C GLY A 208 17.74 3.05 -6.19
N ILE A 209 16.64 3.74 -5.86
CA ILE A 209 15.35 3.11 -5.48
C ILE A 209 14.21 3.50 -6.43
N ASP A 210 13.27 2.57 -6.65
CA ASP A 210 12.08 2.72 -7.51
C ASP A 210 10.94 3.39 -6.74
N TRP A 211 11.15 4.64 -6.36
CA TRP A 211 10.12 5.48 -5.73
C TRP A 211 9.55 6.48 -6.73
N LEU A 212 8.33 6.93 -6.48
CA LEU A 212 7.71 8.06 -7.18
C LEU A 212 8.63 9.29 -7.12
N GLU A 213 8.86 9.95 -8.26
CA GLU A 213 9.80 11.08 -8.36
C GLU A 213 9.36 12.30 -7.55
N GLU A 214 8.04 12.49 -7.39
CA GLU A 214 7.47 13.52 -6.54
C GLU A 214 7.86 13.31 -5.06
N VAL A 215 7.87 12.05 -4.59
CA VAL A 215 8.26 11.69 -3.23
C VAL A 215 9.76 11.94 -3.01
N LYS A 216 10.60 11.51 -3.96
CA LYS A 216 12.05 11.78 -3.91
C LYS A 216 12.32 13.28 -3.86
N THR A 217 11.64 14.05 -4.71
CA THR A 217 11.77 15.51 -4.80
C THR A 217 11.35 16.18 -3.49
N GLN A 218 10.22 15.77 -2.91
CA GLN A 218 9.77 16.29 -1.62
C GLN A 218 10.79 16.04 -0.50
N GLN A 219 11.36 14.83 -0.39
CA GLN A 219 12.40 14.57 0.61
C GLN A 219 13.68 15.38 0.35
N LYS A 220 14.15 15.47 -0.91
CA LYS A 220 15.33 16.29 -1.26
C LYS A 220 15.11 17.77 -0.89
N ASN A 221 13.91 18.29 -1.15
CA ASN A 221 13.54 19.66 -0.80
C ASN A 221 13.46 19.87 0.72
N TRP A 222 12.88 18.92 1.46
CA TRP A 222 12.79 18.97 2.92
C TRP A 222 14.16 18.97 3.59
N ILE A 223 15.05 18.06 3.14
CA ILE A 223 16.45 18.01 3.60
C ILE A 223 17.17 19.32 3.24
N GLY A 224 16.91 19.84 2.04
CA GLY A 224 17.26 21.21 1.66
C GLY A 224 18.76 21.50 1.70
N ARG A 225 19.59 20.59 1.18
CA ARG A 225 21.05 20.75 1.09
C ARG A 225 21.40 21.95 0.19
N LYS A 226 22.19 22.88 0.72
CA LYS A 226 22.76 24.01 -0.02
C LYS A 226 24.27 24.02 0.13
N LYS A 227 24.99 24.08 -0.99
CA LYS A 227 26.46 24.23 -1.01
C LYS A 227 26.81 25.69 -1.23
N SER A 228 27.71 26.22 -0.41
CA SER A 228 28.26 27.57 -0.54
C SER A 228 29.78 27.57 -0.37
N LYS A 229 30.44 28.69 -0.68
CA LYS A 229 31.87 28.87 -0.38
C LYS A 229 32.20 28.74 1.12
N LYS A 230 31.21 28.92 2.01
CA LYS A 230 31.36 28.82 3.47
C LYS A 230 31.09 27.40 4.02
N GLY A 231 30.75 26.44 3.16
CA GLY A 231 30.40 25.07 3.55
C GLY A 231 29.00 24.65 3.09
N THR A 232 28.61 23.44 3.51
CA THR A 232 27.30 22.84 3.23
C THR A 232 26.35 23.09 4.40
N THR A 233 25.12 23.53 4.11
CA THR A 233 24.05 23.72 5.08
C THR A 233 22.82 22.90 4.70
N TYR A 234 21.98 22.57 5.68
CA TYR A 234 20.73 21.82 5.47
C TYR A 234 19.54 22.58 6.05
N HIS A 235 18.35 22.34 5.49
CA HIS A 235 17.09 22.85 6.03
C HIS A 235 16.48 21.93 7.09
N ILE A 236 16.69 20.61 6.96
CA ILE A 236 16.23 19.64 7.97
C ILE A 236 16.86 19.92 9.34
N HIS A 237 16.07 19.69 10.38
CA HIS A 237 16.48 19.82 11.77
C HIS A 237 16.54 18.44 12.42
N ASP A 238 17.15 18.36 13.60
CA ASP A 238 17.10 17.15 14.40
C ASP A 238 15.66 16.83 14.82
N TRP A 239 15.35 15.55 14.87
CA TRP A 239 13.99 15.06 15.04
C TRP A 239 13.60 15.08 16.52
N LEU A 240 12.60 15.89 16.87
CA LEU A 240 12.03 15.98 18.22
C LEU A 240 11.11 14.78 18.49
N ILE A 241 11.48 13.93 19.46
CA ILE A 241 10.78 12.65 19.72
C ILE A 241 9.99 12.59 21.02
N SER A 242 10.32 13.38 22.04
CA SER A 242 9.59 13.36 23.31
C SER A 242 8.22 14.01 23.18
N ARG A 243 7.21 13.47 23.88
CA ARG A 243 5.83 13.95 23.92
C ARG A 243 5.33 13.96 25.36
N GLN A 244 4.67 15.05 25.73
CA GLN A 244 4.02 15.21 27.04
C GLN A 244 2.64 14.53 27.03
N ARG A 245 2.62 13.23 26.74
CA ARG A 245 1.39 12.46 26.49
C ARG A 245 1.49 11.11 27.19
N TYR A 246 0.33 10.53 27.50
CA TYR A 246 0.26 9.27 28.21
C TYR A 246 0.45 8.08 27.27
N TRP A 247 -0.26 8.06 26.14
CA TRP A 247 -0.31 6.90 25.27
C TRP A 247 0.82 6.88 24.24
N GLY A 248 2.01 6.54 24.68
CA GLY A 248 3.19 6.33 23.84
C GLY A 248 4.25 5.48 24.54
N CYS A 249 5.28 5.06 23.81
CA CYS A 249 6.36 4.27 24.40
C CYS A 249 7.17 5.09 25.42
N PRO A 250 7.28 4.69 26.70
CA PRO A 250 8.07 5.44 27.69
C PRO A 250 9.54 5.56 27.29
N ILE A 251 10.12 6.76 27.43
CA ILE A 251 11.56 6.97 27.19
C ILE A 251 12.35 6.23 28.30
N PRO A 252 13.23 5.27 27.96
CA PRO A 252 13.86 4.38 28.94
C PRO A 252 15.09 5.02 29.60
N MET A 253 14.92 6.20 30.21
CA MET A 253 16.00 6.97 30.83
C MET A 253 15.72 7.26 32.30
N ILE A 254 16.79 7.29 33.09
CA ILE A 254 16.82 7.63 34.51
C ILE A 254 17.69 8.87 34.70
N TYR A 255 17.14 9.89 35.34
CA TYR A 255 17.85 11.11 35.74
C TYR A 255 18.31 11.02 37.20
N CYS A 256 19.60 11.19 37.42
CA CYS A 256 20.22 11.27 38.74
C CYS A 256 20.82 12.66 38.99
N GLU A 257 20.16 13.44 39.84
CA GLU A 257 20.61 14.79 40.21
C GLU A 257 22.02 14.80 40.83
N HIS A 258 22.34 13.79 41.65
CA HIS A 258 23.68 13.67 42.23
C HIS A 258 24.77 13.51 41.15
N CYS A 259 24.52 12.65 40.15
CA CYS A 259 25.47 12.49 39.05
C CYS A 259 25.53 13.72 38.16
N ALA A 260 24.40 14.40 37.94
CA ALA A 260 24.36 15.64 37.17
C ALA A 260 25.28 16.71 37.78
N LYS A 261 25.22 16.88 39.11
CA LYS A 261 26.11 17.77 39.88
C LYS A 261 27.59 17.44 39.69
N LEU A 262 27.94 16.16 39.77
CA LEU A 262 29.33 15.72 39.58
C LEU A 262 29.84 15.90 38.15
N GLN A 263 28.94 15.91 37.17
CA GLN A 263 29.25 16.03 35.74
C GLN A 263 29.15 17.48 35.21
N GLY A 264 28.92 18.47 36.08
CA GLY A 264 28.88 19.88 35.70
C GLY A 264 27.51 20.38 35.22
N GLU A 265 26.43 19.69 35.56
CA GLU A 265 25.03 20.12 35.40
C GLU A 265 24.65 20.59 33.98
N THR A 266 25.24 19.97 32.95
CA THR A 266 24.77 20.19 31.57
C THR A 266 23.45 19.45 31.31
N LEU A 267 22.72 19.80 30.25
CA LEU A 267 21.48 19.10 29.87
C LEU A 267 21.65 17.58 29.61
N GLN A 268 22.88 17.12 29.34
CA GLN A 268 23.19 15.69 29.16
C GLN A 268 23.62 15.02 30.47
N SER A 269 23.98 15.80 31.49
CA SER A 269 24.54 15.29 32.73
C SER A 269 23.48 14.56 33.55
N GLY A 270 23.87 13.47 34.19
CA GLY A 270 23.01 12.69 35.10
C GLY A 270 21.97 11.78 34.43
N TRP A 271 21.92 11.73 33.09
CA TRP A 271 21.05 10.82 32.35
C TRP A 271 21.72 9.47 32.10
N TYR A 272 21.03 8.40 32.47
CA TYR A 272 21.48 7.02 32.27
C TYR A 272 20.36 6.17 31.67
N PRO A 273 20.68 5.23 30.76
CA PRO A 273 19.68 4.29 30.27
C PRO A 273 19.18 3.41 31.41
N VAL A 274 17.90 3.04 31.35
CA VAL A 274 17.37 1.93 32.14
C VAL A 274 18.14 0.65 31.74
N PRO A 275 18.63 -0.15 32.69
CA PRO A 275 19.29 -1.42 32.39
C PRO A 275 18.46 -2.33 31.48
N GLU A 276 19.10 -3.01 30.52
CA GLU A 276 18.38 -3.82 29.52
C GLU A 276 17.52 -4.95 30.12
N ASP A 277 17.92 -5.49 31.27
CA ASP A 277 17.20 -6.52 32.04
C ASP A 277 15.96 -5.98 32.78
N GLN A 278 15.82 -4.66 32.86
CA GLN A 278 14.65 -3.97 33.42
C GLN A 278 13.67 -3.47 32.34
N LEU A 279 13.93 -3.77 31.06
CA LEU A 279 13.02 -3.47 29.96
C LEU A 279 11.96 -4.57 29.78
N PRO A 280 10.72 -4.21 29.41
CA PRO A 280 10.26 -2.85 29.09
C PRO A 280 9.91 -2.01 30.32
N VAL A 281 10.12 -0.69 30.21
CA VAL A 281 9.47 0.29 31.09
C VAL A 281 8.00 0.39 30.70
N LEU A 282 7.12 -0.11 31.55
CA LEU A 282 5.67 -0.12 31.30
C LEU A 282 5.02 1.24 31.60
N LEU A 283 3.94 1.57 30.89
CA LEU A 283 3.09 2.70 31.23
C LEU A 283 2.42 2.48 32.60
N PRO A 284 2.35 3.51 33.46
CA PRO A 284 1.69 3.38 34.76
C PRO A 284 0.16 3.42 34.64
N THR A 285 -0.54 2.80 35.59
CA THR A 285 -2.02 2.71 35.59
C THR A 285 -2.69 3.54 36.70
N ASP A 286 -1.92 4.28 37.49
CA ASP A 286 -2.39 5.08 38.63
C ASP A 286 -2.61 6.57 38.30
N VAL A 287 -2.69 6.90 37.01
CA VAL A 287 -2.95 8.27 36.51
C VAL A 287 -4.08 8.27 35.49
N ASP A 288 -4.76 9.41 35.34
CA ASP A 288 -5.60 9.64 34.16
C ASP A 288 -4.73 9.91 32.92
N PHE A 289 -5.33 9.79 31.73
CA PHE A 289 -4.67 10.01 30.45
C PHE A 289 -4.99 11.38 29.83
N GLN A 290 -5.64 12.29 30.58
CA GLN A 290 -5.99 13.61 30.06
C GLN A 290 -4.74 14.50 30.02
N PRO A 291 -4.49 15.21 28.92
CA PRO A 291 -3.41 16.17 28.88
C PRO A 291 -3.80 17.39 29.73
N HIS A 292 -2.84 17.90 30.49
CA HIS A 292 -2.97 19.13 31.29
C HIS A 292 -1.76 20.06 31.09
N GLY A 293 -1.20 20.06 29.88
CA GLY A 293 0.01 20.81 29.52
C GLY A 293 1.34 20.22 30.03
N GLU A 294 1.30 19.14 30.81
CA GLU A 294 2.45 18.31 31.21
C GLU A 294 2.16 16.83 30.93
N SER A 295 3.20 15.99 30.94
CA SER A 295 3.01 14.55 30.74
C SER A 295 2.14 13.97 31.86
N PRO A 296 1.03 13.26 31.55
CA PRO A 296 0.19 12.67 32.59
C PRO A 296 0.95 11.69 33.50
N ILE A 297 2.00 11.04 32.97
CA ILE A 297 2.89 10.11 33.68
C ILE A 297 3.64 10.80 34.83
N ALA A 298 3.87 12.12 34.75
CA ALA A 298 4.55 12.88 35.80
C ALA A 298 3.84 12.84 37.15
N ARG A 299 2.52 12.59 37.15
CA ARG A 299 1.67 12.49 38.36
C ARG A 299 1.68 11.08 38.97
N SER A 300 2.30 10.10 38.32
CA SER A 300 2.30 8.71 38.78
C SER A 300 3.25 8.52 39.95
N VAL A 301 2.70 8.09 41.08
CA VAL A 301 3.48 7.72 42.26
C VAL A 301 4.17 6.39 42.02
N SER A 302 3.46 5.43 41.42
CA SER A 302 3.98 4.09 41.15
C SER A 302 5.16 4.10 40.17
N PHE A 303 5.15 4.99 39.17
CA PHE A 303 6.19 5.08 38.14
C PHE A 303 7.53 5.61 38.69
N GLN A 304 7.49 6.48 39.70
CA GLN A 304 8.67 7.09 40.31
C GLN A 304 9.14 6.36 41.58
N LYS A 305 8.38 5.36 42.04
CA LYS A 305 8.68 4.62 43.28
C LYS A 305 9.96 3.79 43.13
N ASP A 306 10.80 3.84 44.16
CA ASP A 306 12.01 3.02 44.31
C ASP A 306 13.02 3.11 43.14
N VAL A 307 12.99 4.22 42.38
CA VAL A 307 13.92 4.45 41.26
C VAL A 307 15.29 4.85 41.79
N VAL A 308 16.31 4.05 41.45
CA VAL A 308 17.70 4.29 41.82
C VAL A 308 18.57 4.51 40.60
N CYS A 309 19.61 5.31 40.75
CA CYS A 309 20.60 5.56 39.71
C CYS A 309 21.38 4.28 39.42
N PRO A 310 21.43 3.80 38.16
CA PRO A 310 22.16 2.57 37.82
C PRO A 310 23.69 2.73 37.95
N THR A 311 24.19 3.95 38.10
CA THR A 311 25.62 4.24 38.27
C THR A 311 26.03 4.40 39.73
N CYS A 312 25.29 5.20 40.52
CA CYS A 312 25.71 5.56 41.88
C CYS A 312 24.80 5.02 43.01
N GLY A 313 23.70 4.34 42.67
CA GLY A 313 22.76 3.75 43.64
C GLY A 313 21.89 4.74 44.42
N LYS A 314 22.10 6.06 44.27
CA LYS A 314 21.25 7.08 44.92
C LYS A 314 19.87 7.18 44.27
N VAL A 315 18.92 7.76 45.00
CA VAL A 315 17.58 8.08 44.51
C VAL A 315 17.67 8.86 43.18
N ALA A 316 16.86 8.45 42.22
CA ALA A 316 16.80 9.01 40.88
C ALA A 316 15.33 9.09 40.42
N LYS A 317 15.09 9.61 39.21
CA LYS A 317 13.76 9.76 38.63
C LYS A 317 13.74 9.20 37.21
N ARG A 318 12.65 8.53 36.81
CA ARG A 318 12.44 8.14 35.40
C ARG A 318 12.08 9.37 34.56
N GLU A 319 12.47 9.37 33.30
CA GLU A 319 11.90 10.28 32.30
C GLU A 319 10.39 10.00 32.17
N VAL A 320 9.60 11.06 32.12
CA VAL A 320 8.13 10.99 32.16
C VAL A 320 7.49 11.25 30.79
N ASP A 321 8.27 11.76 29.84
CA ASP A 321 7.83 11.89 28.46
C ASP A 321 7.81 10.53 27.75
N THR A 322 6.87 10.38 26.82
CA THR A 322 6.78 9.25 25.91
C THR A 322 7.39 9.60 24.56
N MET A 323 7.69 8.59 23.75
CA MET A 323 8.16 8.75 22.38
C MET A 323 6.98 8.96 21.43
N ASP A 324 7.19 9.80 20.41
CA ASP A 324 6.25 9.98 19.31
C ASP A 324 6.03 8.67 18.54
N THR A 325 4.79 8.47 18.06
CA THR A 325 4.38 7.29 17.26
C THR A 325 5.29 7.01 16.07
N TYR A 326 5.89 8.05 15.47
CA TYR A 326 6.82 7.84 14.35
C TYR A 326 8.08 7.08 14.76
N VAL A 327 8.45 7.04 16.03
CA VAL A 327 9.57 6.20 16.51
C VAL A 327 9.24 4.73 16.35
N ASP A 328 8.04 4.30 16.72
CA ASP A 328 7.59 2.91 16.58
C ASP A 328 7.45 2.51 15.11
N SER A 329 6.82 3.35 14.29
CA SER A 329 6.65 3.09 12.86
C SER A 329 7.90 3.27 12.01
N SER A 330 9.04 3.69 12.58
CA SER A 330 10.31 3.82 11.82
C SER A 330 11.09 2.51 11.67
N TRP A 331 10.65 1.42 12.29
CA TRP A 331 11.36 0.12 12.21
C TRP A 331 10.47 -1.12 12.22
N TYR A 332 9.15 -0.96 12.32
CA TYR A 332 8.16 -2.06 12.39
C TYR A 332 8.31 -3.12 11.29
N PHE A 333 8.69 -2.71 10.07
CA PHE A 333 8.96 -3.59 8.93
C PHE A 333 10.10 -4.59 9.18
N LEU A 334 11.05 -4.28 10.08
CA LEU A 334 12.05 -5.25 10.50
C LEU A 334 11.47 -6.28 11.47
N ARG A 335 10.50 -5.87 12.30
CA ARG A 335 9.92 -6.72 13.34
C ARG A 335 9.01 -7.79 12.77
N PHE A 336 8.28 -7.48 11.69
CA PHE A 336 7.44 -8.45 10.97
C PHE A 336 8.18 -9.72 10.51
N CYS A 337 9.49 -9.65 10.30
CA CYS A 337 10.27 -10.86 9.98
C CYS A 337 10.23 -11.89 11.11
N ASP A 338 10.23 -11.43 12.37
CA ASP A 338 10.34 -12.27 13.56
C ASP A 338 9.65 -11.65 14.80
N PRO A 339 8.32 -11.47 14.77
CA PRO A 339 7.62 -10.66 15.76
C PRO A 339 7.51 -11.31 17.14
N LYS A 340 7.61 -12.64 17.21
CA LYS A 340 7.50 -13.43 18.44
C LYS A 340 8.85 -13.62 19.17
N ASN A 341 9.95 -13.04 18.68
CA ASN A 341 11.28 -13.21 19.27
C ASN A 341 11.54 -12.28 20.46
N THR A 342 11.67 -12.85 21.65
CA THR A 342 11.87 -12.11 22.89
C THR A 342 13.35 -11.84 23.25
N LYS A 343 14.28 -12.42 22.47
CA LYS A 343 15.73 -12.39 22.75
C LYS A 343 16.51 -11.43 21.87
N GLU A 344 16.07 -11.20 20.64
CA GLU A 344 16.72 -10.33 19.68
C GLU A 344 15.75 -9.29 19.12
N PHE A 345 16.28 -8.09 18.83
CA PHE A 345 15.54 -6.98 18.20
C PHE A 345 14.86 -7.43 16.90
N ALA A 346 15.62 -8.11 16.03
CA ALA A 346 15.12 -8.78 14.83
C ALA A 346 16.09 -9.88 14.37
N SER A 347 15.57 -11.06 14.00
CA SER A 347 16.32 -12.24 13.51
C SER A 347 17.39 -11.92 12.46
N LYS A 348 18.49 -12.65 12.38
CA LYS A 348 19.51 -12.44 11.33
C LYS A 348 19.13 -12.98 9.94
N ASP A 349 18.22 -13.96 9.84
CA ASP A 349 17.70 -14.50 8.57
C ASP A 349 16.39 -13.79 8.20
N LYS A 350 16.53 -12.58 7.64
CA LYS A 350 15.41 -11.66 7.34
C LYS A 350 15.02 -11.73 5.87
N ILE A 351 13.73 -11.60 5.60
CA ILE A 351 13.20 -11.30 4.26
C ILE A 351 13.17 -9.79 4.11
N ILE A 352 14.33 -9.16 3.90
CA ILE A 352 14.50 -7.72 3.73
C ILE A 352 15.46 -7.44 2.56
N PRO A 353 15.54 -6.18 2.05
CA PRO A 353 14.64 -5.04 2.32
C PRO A 353 13.21 -5.32 1.85
N VAL A 354 12.28 -4.40 2.13
CA VAL A 354 10.94 -4.48 1.55
C VAL A 354 11.06 -4.28 0.05
N ASP A 355 10.55 -5.23 -0.74
CA ASP A 355 10.59 -5.16 -2.20
C ASP A 355 9.57 -4.15 -2.72
N ASP A 356 8.33 -4.24 -2.23
CA ASP A 356 7.20 -3.41 -2.65
C ASP A 356 6.52 -2.80 -1.41
N TYR A 357 6.67 -1.49 -1.22
CA TYR A 357 6.02 -0.73 -0.15
C TYR A 357 4.90 0.14 -0.71
N VAL A 358 3.70 0.04 -0.12
CA VAL A 358 2.52 0.82 -0.52
C VAL A 358 2.06 1.71 0.63
N GLY A 359 2.08 3.01 0.40
CA GLY A 359 1.67 4.01 1.39
C GLY A 359 1.77 5.42 0.85
N GLY A 360 0.93 6.33 1.35
CA GLY A 360 0.89 7.73 0.92
C GLY A 360 0.87 8.71 2.10
N GLY A 361 1.04 10.00 1.82
CA GLY A 361 0.85 11.08 2.79
C GLY A 361 2.04 11.40 3.69
N HIS A 362 2.77 10.42 4.21
CA HIS A 362 3.84 10.64 5.20
C HIS A 362 5.26 10.70 4.61
N VAL A 363 5.46 11.59 3.62
CA VAL A 363 6.69 11.66 2.82
C VAL A 363 7.91 12.13 3.60
N VAL A 364 7.74 13.17 4.42
CA VAL A 364 8.84 13.77 5.20
C VAL A 364 8.83 13.32 6.66
N GLN A 365 7.76 12.62 7.08
CA GLN A 365 7.64 11.96 8.37
C GLN A 365 8.14 10.50 8.27
N HIS A 366 7.23 9.52 8.35
CA HIS A 366 7.51 8.08 8.35
C HIS A 366 8.54 7.65 7.31
N LEU A 367 8.36 8.00 6.02
CA LEU A 367 9.27 7.55 4.97
C LEU A 367 10.70 8.07 5.14
N LEU A 368 10.88 9.24 5.75
CA LEU A 368 12.19 9.81 6.04
C LEU A 368 12.80 9.17 7.30
N PHE A 369 12.00 9.01 8.35
CA PHE A 369 12.43 8.45 9.62
C PHE A 369 12.79 6.96 9.52
N ALA A 370 12.03 6.18 8.75
CA ALA A 370 12.33 4.78 8.46
C ALA A 370 13.70 4.60 7.77
N ARG A 371 14.03 5.49 6.82
CA ARG A 371 15.32 5.50 6.15
C ARG A 371 16.45 5.88 7.09
N PHE A 372 16.23 6.85 7.97
CA PHE A 372 17.19 7.21 9.02
C PHE A 372 17.47 6.01 9.94
N PHE A 373 16.44 5.36 10.47
CA PHE A 373 16.59 4.19 11.34
C PHE A 373 17.28 3.02 10.64
N TRP A 374 16.94 2.76 9.36
CA TRP A 374 17.64 1.76 8.57
C TRP A 374 19.14 2.05 8.48
N LYS A 375 19.53 3.30 8.18
CA LYS A 375 20.94 3.69 8.05
C LYS A 375 21.68 3.60 9.38
N VAL A 376 21.05 3.98 10.50
CA VAL A 376 21.62 3.78 11.84
C VAL A 376 21.85 2.29 12.10
N LEU A 377 20.84 1.45 11.87
CA LEU A 377 20.94 0.00 12.09
C LEU A 377 21.94 -0.68 11.14
N PHE A 378 22.11 -0.14 9.93
CA PHE A 378 23.13 -0.55 8.97
C PHE A 378 24.53 -0.26 9.50
N ASP A 379 24.77 0.96 10.02
CA ASP A 379 26.06 1.36 10.57
C ASP A 379 26.41 0.58 11.85
N LEU A 380 25.40 0.22 12.64
CA LEU A 380 25.53 -0.63 13.83
C LEU A 380 25.68 -2.13 13.51
N GLY A 381 25.58 -2.53 12.24
CA GLY A 381 25.76 -3.92 11.81
C GLY A 381 24.55 -4.84 12.03
N TYR A 382 23.37 -4.31 12.36
CA TYR A 382 22.12 -5.08 12.48
C TYR A 382 21.48 -5.38 11.11
N ILE A 383 21.89 -4.66 10.07
CA ILE A 383 21.54 -4.92 8.67
C ILE A 383 22.80 -5.37 7.93
N ASN A 384 22.74 -6.53 7.27
CA ASN A 384 23.85 -7.03 6.48
C ASN A 384 24.10 -6.13 5.26
N LYS A 385 25.37 -5.79 5.01
CA LYS A 385 25.79 -4.90 3.91
C LYS A 385 25.26 -5.32 2.52
N LYS A 386 24.99 -6.61 2.31
CA LYS A 386 24.44 -7.12 1.04
C LYS A 386 23.05 -6.55 0.69
N TYR A 387 22.31 -6.05 1.67
CA TYR A 387 20.95 -5.53 1.48
C TYR A 387 20.91 -4.05 1.04
N GLY A 388 22.05 -3.37 1.04
CA GLY A 388 22.09 -1.92 0.78
C GLY A 388 21.62 -1.09 1.97
N ASP A 389 21.59 0.23 1.77
CA ASP A 389 21.35 1.21 2.83
C ASP A 389 19.95 1.86 2.76
N GLU A 390 18.98 1.21 2.11
CA GLU A 390 17.58 1.65 2.03
C GLU A 390 16.58 0.54 2.42
N PRO A 391 15.50 0.87 3.18
CA PRO A 391 14.54 -0.12 3.68
C PRO A 391 13.48 -0.55 2.65
N PHE A 392 13.14 0.31 1.69
CA PHE A 392 12.06 0.11 0.73
C PHE A 392 12.58 0.28 -0.70
N LEU A 393 12.59 -0.80 -1.49
CA LEU A 393 13.15 -0.79 -2.84
C LEU A 393 12.21 -0.17 -3.87
N LYS A 394 10.91 -0.46 -3.76
CA LYS A 394 9.86 0.17 -4.54
C LYS A 394 8.84 0.84 -3.62
N LEU A 395 8.42 2.05 -3.97
CA LEU A 395 7.34 2.76 -3.30
C LEU A 395 6.26 3.12 -4.32
N ARG A 396 5.02 2.78 -3.99
CA ARG A 396 3.82 3.28 -4.68
C ARG A 396 2.87 3.87 -3.65
N ALA A 397 2.10 4.87 -4.05
CA ALA A 397 1.10 5.51 -3.19
C ALA A 397 -0.26 5.43 -3.89
N PRO A 398 -1.32 4.92 -3.24
CA PRO A 398 -2.66 5.05 -3.79
C PRO A 398 -3.06 6.54 -3.78
N GLY A 399 -3.83 6.93 -4.78
CA GLY A 399 -4.48 8.23 -4.78
C GLY A 399 -5.60 8.30 -3.74
N TRP A 400 -6.02 9.51 -3.38
CA TRP A 400 -7.07 9.68 -2.38
C TRP A 400 -8.44 9.22 -2.94
N ILE A 401 -9.14 8.39 -2.17
CA ILE A 401 -10.56 8.12 -2.41
C ILE A 401 -11.40 9.20 -1.71
N LEU A 402 -12.13 9.97 -2.51
CA LEU A 402 -13.07 10.98 -2.02
C LEU A 402 -14.43 10.34 -1.73
N GLY A 403 -15.19 10.95 -0.82
CA GLY A 403 -16.58 10.58 -0.57
C GLY A 403 -17.48 10.77 -1.79
N PRO A 404 -18.74 10.30 -1.75
CA PRO A 404 -19.71 10.49 -2.82
C PRO A 404 -19.97 11.97 -3.17
N ASP A 405 -19.68 12.88 -2.24
CA ASP A 405 -19.76 14.33 -2.38
C ASP A 405 -18.48 14.97 -2.95
N SER A 406 -17.51 14.16 -3.40
CA SER A 406 -16.21 14.59 -3.91
C SER A 406 -15.36 15.37 -2.89
N ARG A 407 -15.59 15.17 -1.59
CA ARG A 407 -14.76 15.70 -0.50
C ARG A 407 -13.93 14.59 0.14
N LYS A 408 -12.83 14.94 0.82
CA LYS A 408 -12.12 13.98 1.67
C LYS A 408 -13.10 13.38 2.68
N MET A 409 -13.09 12.06 2.82
CA MET A 409 -13.99 11.37 3.74
C MET A 409 -13.72 11.82 5.18
N SER A 410 -14.79 12.19 5.88
CA SER A 410 -14.73 12.57 7.29
C SER A 410 -16.05 12.32 7.98
N LYS A 411 -15.98 11.84 9.24
CA LYS A 411 -17.16 11.65 10.09
C LYS A 411 -17.99 12.94 10.23
N ARG A 412 -17.34 14.11 10.17
CA ARG A 412 -18.02 15.41 10.23
C ARG A 412 -19.05 15.62 9.11
N TRP A 413 -18.74 15.13 7.91
CA TRP A 413 -19.58 15.32 6.72
C TRP A 413 -20.57 14.17 6.51
N GLY A 414 -20.49 13.11 7.31
CA GLY A 414 -21.31 11.91 7.12
C GLY A 414 -21.07 11.20 5.78
N ASN A 415 -19.94 11.47 5.12
CA ASN A 415 -19.61 10.99 3.77
C ASN A 415 -18.63 9.81 3.76
N VAL A 416 -18.38 9.20 4.94
CA VAL A 416 -17.46 8.07 5.09
C VAL A 416 -18.14 6.81 4.57
N VAL A 417 -17.45 6.09 3.69
CA VAL A 417 -17.86 4.77 3.23
C VAL A 417 -16.90 3.73 3.79
N THR A 418 -17.45 2.66 4.36
CA THR A 418 -16.70 1.58 5.02
C THR A 418 -16.89 0.26 4.27
N PRO A 419 -16.00 -0.74 4.46
CA PRO A 419 -16.22 -2.08 3.91
C PRO A 419 -17.56 -2.70 4.32
N ASP A 420 -18.03 -2.42 5.53
CA ASP A 420 -19.31 -2.93 6.06
C ASP A 420 -20.54 -2.35 5.34
N ASP A 421 -20.40 -1.20 4.67
CA ASP A 421 -21.49 -0.62 3.86
C ASP A 421 -21.68 -1.34 2.51
N ILE A 422 -20.62 -2.03 2.04
CA ILE A 422 -20.50 -2.58 0.69
C ILE A 422 -20.53 -4.10 0.68
N ILE A 423 -19.68 -4.77 1.47
CA ILE A 423 -19.49 -6.23 1.43
C ILE A 423 -20.80 -6.98 1.66
N PRO A 424 -21.65 -6.65 2.66
CA PRO A 424 -22.90 -7.38 2.86
C PRO A 424 -23.86 -7.34 1.66
N LYS A 425 -23.78 -6.28 0.85
CA LYS A 425 -24.66 -6.05 -0.31
C LYS A 425 -24.10 -6.64 -1.60
N PHE A 426 -22.80 -6.47 -1.86
CA PHE A 426 -22.19 -6.76 -3.16
C PHE A 426 -21.05 -7.79 -3.11
N GLY A 427 -20.54 -8.13 -1.93
CA GLY A 427 -19.39 -9.01 -1.74
C GLY A 427 -18.05 -8.28 -1.77
N ALA A 428 -17.04 -8.89 -1.14
CA ALA A 428 -15.66 -8.46 -1.12
C ALA A 428 -15.04 -8.41 -2.52
N ASP A 429 -15.30 -9.39 -3.38
CA ASP A 429 -14.75 -9.40 -4.73
C ASP A 429 -15.23 -8.20 -5.55
N THR A 430 -16.50 -7.81 -5.41
CA THR A 430 -17.03 -6.61 -6.07
C THR A 430 -16.33 -5.35 -5.59
N LEU A 431 -16.18 -5.20 -4.26
CA LEU A 431 -15.50 -4.06 -3.66
C LEU A 431 -14.08 -3.91 -4.20
N ARG A 432 -13.30 -4.99 -4.17
CA ARG A 432 -11.91 -5.04 -4.65
C ARG A 432 -11.78 -4.72 -6.13
N VAL A 433 -12.60 -5.36 -6.97
CA VAL A 433 -12.58 -5.12 -8.42
C VAL A 433 -12.97 -3.67 -8.72
N TYR A 434 -13.94 -3.11 -7.99
CA TYR A 434 -14.33 -1.71 -8.16
C TYR A 434 -13.18 -0.76 -7.81
N GLU A 435 -12.60 -0.86 -6.61
CA GLU A 435 -11.50 0.01 -6.18
C GLU A 435 -10.36 0.05 -7.20
N MET A 436 -9.99 -1.13 -7.71
CA MET A 436 -8.92 -1.28 -8.68
C MET A 436 -9.28 -0.87 -10.12
N PHE A 437 -10.56 -0.70 -10.42
CA PHE A 437 -11.06 -0.31 -11.74
C PHE A 437 -11.47 1.16 -11.85
N MET A 438 -11.67 1.85 -10.73
CA MET A 438 -12.08 3.26 -10.69
C MET A 438 -11.19 4.20 -11.52
N GLY A 439 -9.90 3.88 -11.64
CA GLY A 439 -8.93 4.65 -12.39
C GLY A 439 -7.50 4.22 -12.08
N PRO A 440 -6.48 4.96 -12.55
CA PRO A 440 -5.09 4.70 -12.18
C PRO A 440 -4.91 4.72 -10.66
N PHE A 441 -4.04 3.83 -10.17
CA PHE A 441 -3.87 3.57 -8.74
C PHE A 441 -3.42 4.82 -7.95
N ASP A 442 -2.54 5.62 -8.54
CA ASP A 442 -1.89 6.80 -7.96
C ASP A 442 -2.70 8.11 -8.06
N ILE A 443 -3.86 8.08 -8.71
CA ILE A 443 -4.69 9.28 -8.94
C ILE A 443 -5.85 9.34 -7.94
N MET A 444 -6.19 10.56 -7.49
CA MET A 444 -7.36 10.83 -6.65
C MET A 444 -8.67 10.54 -7.40
N LYS A 445 -9.61 9.82 -6.77
CA LYS A 445 -10.83 9.34 -7.43
C LYS A 445 -12.07 9.53 -6.53
N PRO A 446 -13.22 9.96 -7.08
CA PRO A 446 -14.46 10.03 -6.31
C PRO A 446 -15.12 8.66 -6.18
N TRP A 447 -15.57 8.33 -4.97
CA TRP A 447 -16.35 7.12 -4.73
C TRP A 447 -17.74 7.19 -5.39
N SER A 448 -18.16 6.12 -6.04
CA SER A 448 -19.47 6.03 -6.71
C SER A 448 -20.12 4.66 -6.54
N ILE A 449 -21.30 4.64 -5.94
CA ILE A 449 -22.10 3.43 -5.78
C ILE A 449 -22.53 2.81 -7.13
N THR A 450 -22.79 3.64 -8.15
CA THR A 450 -23.13 3.15 -9.50
C THR A 450 -21.94 2.42 -10.14
N GLY A 451 -20.71 2.82 -9.78
CA GLY A 451 -19.49 2.13 -10.17
C GLY A 451 -19.36 0.75 -9.51
N VAL A 452 -19.67 0.65 -8.22
CA VAL A 452 -19.74 -0.64 -7.49
C VAL A 452 -20.72 -1.59 -8.15
N GLU A 453 -21.92 -1.11 -8.48
CA GLU A 453 -22.93 -1.92 -9.20
C GLU A 453 -22.43 -2.37 -10.58
N GLY A 454 -21.64 -1.55 -11.26
CA GLY A 454 -20.99 -1.90 -12.53
C GLY A 454 -20.01 -3.07 -12.38
N ALA A 455 -19.16 -3.03 -11.35
CA ALA A 455 -18.24 -4.13 -11.02
C ALA A 455 -19.02 -5.41 -10.65
N HIS A 456 -20.12 -5.27 -9.89
CA HIS A 456 -20.98 -6.39 -9.53
C HIS A 456 -21.59 -7.07 -10.78
N ARG A 457 -22.15 -6.27 -11.70
CA ARG A 457 -22.70 -6.76 -12.97
C ARG A 457 -21.64 -7.47 -13.81
N PHE A 458 -20.42 -6.93 -13.85
CA PHE A 458 -19.30 -7.57 -14.55
C PHE A 458 -18.99 -8.95 -13.96
N LEU A 459 -18.81 -9.05 -12.66
CA LEU A 459 -18.55 -10.33 -11.98
C LEU A 459 -19.71 -11.33 -12.17
N GLY A 460 -20.97 -10.86 -12.16
CA GLY A 460 -22.12 -11.69 -12.50
C GLY A 460 -22.13 -12.21 -13.95
N ARG A 461 -21.54 -11.48 -14.91
CA ARG A 461 -21.32 -12.01 -16.28
C ARG A 461 -20.23 -13.10 -16.26
N VAL A 462 -19.14 -12.89 -15.55
CA VAL A 462 -18.05 -13.88 -15.42
C VAL A 462 -18.56 -15.17 -14.80
N TRP A 463 -19.31 -15.09 -13.69
CA TRP A 463 -19.90 -16.26 -13.04
C TRP A 463 -20.76 -17.10 -13.99
N ARG A 464 -21.66 -16.45 -14.76
CA ARG A 464 -22.50 -17.13 -15.75
C ARG A 464 -21.69 -17.79 -16.87
N LEU A 465 -20.56 -17.19 -17.28
CA LEU A 465 -19.67 -17.79 -18.28
C LEU A 465 -19.13 -19.15 -17.81
N PHE A 466 -18.73 -19.28 -16.54
CA PHE A 466 -18.25 -20.53 -15.97
C PHE A 466 -19.36 -21.56 -15.76
N LEU A 467 -20.53 -21.17 -15.26
CA LEU A 467 -21.66 -22.10 -15.10
C LEU A 467 -22.15 -22.68 -16.43
N ASN A 468 -22.19 -21.87 -17.49
CA ASN A 468 -22.59 -22.36 -18.82
C ASN A 468 -21.62 -23.42 -19.34
N PHE A 469 -20.33 -23.29 -19.03
CA PHE A 469 -19.33 -24.30 -19.36
C PHE A 469 -19.57 -25.61 -18.60
N GLN A 470 -19.83 -25.55 -17.29
CA GLN A 470 -20.10 -26.74 -16.47
C GLN A 470 -21.31 -27.54 -16.98
N HIS A 471 -22.35 -26.86 -17.44
CA HIS A 471 -23.59 -27.47 -17.89
C HIS A 471 -23.66 -27.75 -19.40
N GLY A 472 -22.58 -27.51 -20.16
CA GLY A 472 -22.52 -27.78 -21.60
C GLY A 472 -23.55 -27.00 -22.45
N SER A 473 -24.10 -25.89 -21.95
CA SER A 473 -25.24 -25.20 -22.57
C SER A 473 -24.81 -23.98 -23.40
N SER A 474 -25.23 -23.94 -24.67
CA SER A 474 -25.24 -22.73 -25.51
C SER A 474 -26.45 -21.88 -25.12
N LEU A 475 -26.21 -20.67 -24.58
CA LEU A 475 -27.20 -19.61 -24.25
C LEU A 475 -28.62 -19.85 -24.79
N SER A 476 -29.50 -20.40 -23.95
CA SER A 476 -30.95 -20.26 -24.06
C SER A 476 -31.45 -19.36 -22.94
N THR A 477 -31.67 -18.09 -23.28
CA THR A 477 -32.69 -17.19 -22.72
C THR A 477 -33.12 -17.45 -21.26
N ALA A 478 -32.42 -16.85 -20.31
CA ALA A 478 -33.00 -16.51 -19.02
C ALA A 478 -33.25 -15.00 -19.00
N LYS A 479 -34.53 -14.60 -18.92
CA LYS A 479 -34.95 -13.21 -18.78
C LYS A 479 -34.20 -12.58 -17.60
N ALA A 480 -33.43 -11.54 -17.91
CA ALA A 480 -32.74 -10.71 -16.95
C ALA A 480 -33.76 -9.97 -16.08
N GLY A 481 -33.64 -10.11 -14.76
CA GLY A 481 -34.23 -9.15 -13.83
C GLY A 481 -33.48 -7.82 -13.96
N SER A 482 -34.17 -6.83 -14.52
CA SER A 482 -33.95 -5.37 -14.46
C SER A 482 -32.51 -4.83 -14.68
N SER A 483 -32.24 -4.50 -15.95
CA SER A 483 -31.66 -3.24 -16.49
C SER A 483 -30.69 -3.53 -17.65
N ASP A 484 -31.27 -3.46 -18.84
CA ASP A 484 -30.74 -3.07 -20.15
C ASP A 484 -29.29 -3.41 -20.50
N GLU A 485 -29.12 -4.59 -21.11
CA GLU A 485 -28.68 -4.66 -22.52
C GLU A 485 -28.98 -6.08 -23.06
N PRO A 486 -29.69 -6.22 -24.19
CA PRO A 486 -29.87 -7.51 -24.83
C PRO A 486 -28.53 -7.99 -25.41
N ILE A 487 -28.11 -9.20 -25.05
CA ILE A 487 -27.06 -9.92 -25.79
C ILE A 487 -27.68 -10.27 -27.15
N THR A 488 -27.47 -9.42 -28.15
CA THR A 488 -27.83 -9.72 -29.53
C THR A 488 -26.94 -10.85 -30.02
N LYS A 489 -27.54 -12.02 -30.33
CA LYS A 489 -26.91 -13.07 -31.14
C LYS A 489 -26.83 -12.55 -32.57
N ASP A 490 -25.86 -11.69 -32.84
CA ASP A 490 -25.45 -11.36 -34.20
C ASP A 490 -24.31 -12.31 -34.58
N ASP A 491 -24.59 -13.26 -35.48
CA ASP A 491 -23.60 -14.22 -35.98
C ASP A 491 -22.39 -13.54 -36.64
N SER A 492 -22.51 -12.25 -37.02
CA SER A 492 -21.41 -11.44 -37.56
C SER A 492 -20.36 -11.02 -36.51
N LEU A 493 -20.69 -11.11 -35.21
CA LEU A 493 -19.81 -10.73 -34.09
C LEU A 493 -19.08 -11.92 -33.44
N MET A 494 -19.25 -13.15 -33.95
CA MET A 494 -18.65 -14.33 -33.33
C MET A 494 -17.17 -14.55 -33.75
N PHE A 495 -16.27 -14.65 -32.76
CA PHE A 495 -14.83 -14.83 -32.99
C PHE A 495 -14.42 -16.28 -33.34
N SER A 496 -13.36 -16.40 -34.15
CA SER A 496 -12.69 -17.68 -34.47
C SER A 496 -11.75 -18.12 -33.35
N ASN A 497 -11.39 -19.41 -33.30
CA ASN A 497 -10.45 -19.94 -32.30
C ASN A 497 -9.07 -19.25 -32.34
N SER A 498 -8.56 -18.88 -33.52
CA SER A 498 -7.29 -18.15 -33.64
C SER A 498 -7.36 -16.78 -32.97
N VAL A 499 -8.46 -16.05 -33.12
CA VAL A 499 -8.68 -14.75 -32.45
C VAL A 499 -8.78 -14.92 -30.95
N VAL A 500 -9.47 -15.96 -30.47
CA VAL A 500 -9.55 -16.24 -29.01
C VAL A 500 -8.16 -16.53 -28.43
N MET A 501 -7.35 -17.36 -29.10
CA MET A 501 -5.99 -17.67 -28.66
C MET A 501 -5.08 -16.44 -28.68
N ALA A 502 -5.17 -15.61 -29.72
CA ALA A 502 -4.45 -14.34 -29.79
C ALA A 502 -4.84 -13.41 -28.64
N LYS A 503 -6.14 -13.25 -28.38
CA LYS A 503 -6.64 -12.41 -27.27
C LYS A 503 -6.18 -12.95 -25.92
N MET A 504 -6.25 -14.26 -25.69
CA MET A 504 -5.81 -14.89 -24.44
C MET A 504 -4.34 -14.57 -24.15
N ASN A 505 -3.44 -14.82 -25.10
CA ASN A 505 -2.00 -14.59 -24.92
C ASN A 505 -1.65 -13.11 -24.74
N LYS A 506 -2.28 -12.21 -25.52
CA LYS A 506 -2.14 -10.76 -25.32
C LYS A 506 -2.63 -10.31 -23.94
N THR A 507 -3.72 -10.90 -23.45
CA THR A 507 -4.28 -10.59 -22.13
C THR A 507 -3.38 -11.12 -21.01
N ILE A 508 -2.84 -12.34 -21.11
CA ILE A 508 -1.87 -12.88 -20.14
C ILE A 508 -0.67 -11.93 -20.01
N LYS A 509 -0.06 -11.55 -21.14
CA LYS A 509 1.08 -10.63 -21.14
C LYS A 509 0.71 -9.28 -20.51
N LYS A 510 -0.36 -8.64 -21.01
CA LYS A 510 -0.75 -7.30 -20.56
C LYS A 510 -1.14 -7.29 -19.08
N VAL A 511 -1.91 -8.26 -18.60
CA VAL A 511 -2.33 -8.32 -17.20
C VAL A 511 -1.12 -8.56 -16.29
N GLY A 512 -0.19 -9.44 -16.66
CA GLY A 512 1.03 -9.66 -15.87
C GLY A 512 1.89 -8.40 -15.79
N GLU A 513 2.12 -7.71 -16.91
CA GLU A 513 2.88 -6.46 -16.96
C GLU A 513 2.16 -5.32 -16.20
N ASP A 514 0.85 -5.19 -16.35
CA ASP A 514 0.07 -4.15 -15.70
C ASP A 514 0.02 -4.36 -14.18
N VAL A 515 -0.18 -5.60 -13.71
CA VAL A 515 -0.16 -5.92 -12.27
C VAL A 515 1.20 -5.58 -11.67
N GLU A 516 2.31 -6.02 -12.27
CA GLU A 516 3.67 -5.73 -11.78
C GLU A 516 3.99 -4.23 -11.69
N ASN A 517 3.29 -3.42 -12.49
CA ASN A 517 3.42 -1.96 -12.55
C ASN A 517 2.26 -1.20 -11.88
N TYR A 518 1.42 -1.86 -11.07
CA TYR A 518 0.28 -1.25 -10.35
C TYR A 518 -0.77 -0.57 -11.26
N LYS A 519 -0.88 -1.01 -12.52
CA LYS A 519 -1.88 -0.54 -13.51
C LYS A 519 -3.14 -1.41 -13.50
N PHE A 520 -3.73 -1.56 -12.31
CA PHE A 520 -4.82 -2.50 -12.07
C PHE A 520 -6.07 -2.24 -12.92
N ASN A 521 -6.40 -0.97 -13.17
CA ASN A 521 -7.57 -0.61 -13.97
C ASN A 521 -7.45 -1.08 -15.42
N THR A 522 -6.27 -0.96 -16.03
CA THR A 522 -6.05 -1.44 -17.40
C THR A 522 -5.88 -2.96 -17.46
N ALA A 523 -5.40 -3.59 -16.39
CA ALA A 523 -5.44 -5.05 -16.25
C ALA A 523 -6.88 -5.57 -16.26
N ILE A 524 -7.75 -5.00 -15.42
CA ILE A 524 -9.18 -5.36 -15.35
C ILE A 524 -9.88 -5.08 -16.69
N SER A 525 -9.62 -3.93 -17.32
CA SER A 525 -10.16 -3.62 -18.65
C SER A 525 -9.76 -4.67 -19.70
N SER A 526 -8.51 -5.15 -19.66
CA SER A 526 -8.04 -6.21 -20.57
C SER A 526 -8.75 -7.54 -20.31
N ILE A 527 -9.01 -7.87 -19.04
CA ILE A 527 -9.79 -9.06 -18.66
C ILE A 527 -11.24 -8.91 -19.13
N MET A 528 -11.87 -7.74 -18.97
CA MET A 528 -13.23 -7.47 -19.46
C MET A 528 -13.32 -7.68 -20.97
N GLU A 529 -12.35 -7.19 -21.75
CA GLU A 529 -12.29 -7.42 -23.19
C GLU A 529 -12.14 -8.91 -23.52
N PHE A 530 -11.33 -9.65 -22.76
CA PHE A 530 -11.18 -11.09 -22.94
C PHE A 530 -12.49 -11.84 -22.63
N VAL A 531 -13.20 -11.48 -21.56
CA VAL A 531 -14.52 -12.01 -21.22
C VAL A 531 -15.52 -11.76 -22.35
N ASN A 532 -15.51 -10.58 -22.97
CA ASN A 532 -16.36 -10.27 -24.12
C ASN A 532 -16.05 -11.19 -25.31
N VAL A 533 -14.77 -11.43 -25.60
CA VAL A 533 -14.35 -12.37 -26.67
C VAL A 533 -14.80 -13.80 -26.37
N LEU A 534 -14.71 -14.25 -25.11
CA LEU A 534 -15.18 -15.58 -24.71
C LEU A 534 -16.71 -15.72 -24.73
N THR A 535 -17.44 -14.64 -24.52
CA THR A 535 -18.90 -14.62 -24.57
C THR A 535 -19.43 -14.64 -26.00
N ASN A 536 -18.73 -13.99 -26.94
CA ASN A 536 -19.15 -13.81 -28.33
C ASN A 536 -18.36 -14.71 -29.31
N ARG A 537 -18.51 -16.04 -29.25
CA ARG A 537 -17.78 -16.95 -30.15
C ARG A 537 -18.59 -18.13 -30.68
N LYS A 538 -18.11 -18.73 -31.77
CA LYS A 538 -18.80 -19.79 -32.53
C LYS A 538 -18.78 -21.18 -31.89
N GLN A 539 -17.77 -21.48 -31.06
CA GLN A 539 -17.55 -22.82 -30.49
C GLN A 539 -17.65 -22.82 -28.95
N PRO A 540 -17.75 -23.98 -28.29
CA PRO A 540 -17.72 -24.07 -26.83
C PRO A 540 -16.42 -23.56 -26.20
N THR A 541 -16.51 -23.22 -24.90
CA THR A 541 -15.42 -23.21 -23.90
C THR A 541 -14.12 -23.94 -24.24
N ALA A 542 -13.11 -23.32 -24.86
CA ALA A 542 -11.71 -23.67 -24.60
C ALA A 542 -11.47 -23.91 -23.09
N ASN A 543 -11.36 -25.15 -22.58
CA ASN A 543 -11.13 -25.37 -21.13
C ASN A 543 -9.91 -24.56 -20.65
N ASP A 544 -8.85 -24.54 -21.46
CA ASP A 544 -7.63 -23.77 -21.19
C ASP A 544 -7.88 -22.26 -21.09
N CYS A 545 -8.79 -21.70 -21.88
CA CYS A 545 -9.14 -20.28 -21.81
C CYS A 545 -9.85 -19.92 -20.50
N LEU A 546 -10.67 -20.83 -19.97
CA LEU A 546 -11.35 -20.63 -18.68
C LEU A 546 -10.38 -20.74 -17.52
N VAL A 547 -9.46 -21.71 -17.57
CA VAL A 547 -8.36 -21.84 -16.61
C VAL A 547 -7.52 -20.56 -16.60
N VAL A 548 -7.17 -20.01 -17.76
CA VAL A 548 -6.45 -18.73 -17.87
C VAL A 548 -7.28 -17.58 -17.30
N LEU A 549 -8.55 -17.44 -17.69
CA LEU A 549 -9.40 -16.38 -17.18
C LEU A 549 -9.50 -16.42 -15.65
N ALA A 550 -9.71 -17.60 -15.07
CA ALA A 550 -9.79 -17.78 -13.63
C ALA A 550 -8.50 -17.30 -12.95
N LYS A 551 -7.34 -17.71 -13.46
CA LYS A 551 -6.04 -17.31 -12.92
C LYS A 551 -5.74 -15.82 -13.05
N LEU A 552 -6.12 -15.19 -14.17
CA LEU A 552 -5.90 -13.75 -14.37
C LEU A 552 -6.79 -12.90 -13.46
N LEU A 553 -8.01 -13.37 -13.17
CA LEU A 553 -8.96 -12.65 -12.33
C LEU A 553 -8.77 -12.97 -10.82
N ALA A 554 -8.14 -14.09 -10.46
CA ALA A 554 -7.96 -14.52 -9.08
C ALA A 554 -7.30 -13.50 -8.15
N PRO A 555 -6.28 -12.71 -8.56
CA PRO A 555 -5.76 -11.66 -7.68
C PRO A 555 -6.82 -10.59 -7.34
N PHE A 556 -7.74 -10.30 -8.26
CA PHE A 556 -8.73 -9.22 -8.11
C PHE A 556 -10.00 -9.69 -7.40
N ALA A 557 -10.53 -10.85 -7.80
CA ALA A 557 -11.74 -11.48 -7.24
C ALA A 557 -11.41 -12.89 -6.71
N PRO A 558 -10.64 -12.99 -5.60
CA PRO A 558 -10.08 -14.25 -5.13
C PRO A 558 -11.16 -15.27 -4.75
N HIS A 559 -12.26 -14.87 -4.13
CA HIS A 559 -13.25 -15.83 -3.61
C HIS A 559 -14.03 -16.51 -4.73
N MET A 560 -14.54 -15.74 -5.69
CA MET A 560 -15.26 -16.25 -6.85
C MET A 560 -14.36 -17.15 -7.69
N MET A 561 -13.10 -16.75 -7.90
CA MET A 561 -12.19 -17.54 -8.72
C MET A 561 -11.72 -18.80 -8.01
N GLU A 562 -11.59 -18.80 -6.68
CA GLU A 562 -11.38 -20.01 -5.89
C GLU A 562 -12.59 -20.95 -5.98
N GLU A 563 -13.82 -20.44 -5.86
CA GLU A 563 -15.05 -21.24 -6.07
C GLU A 563 -15.07 -21.91 -7.44
N VAL A 564 -14.84 -21.12 -8.48
CA VAL A 564 -14.77 -21.62 -9.86
C VAL A 564 -13.66 -22.66 -10.03
N TRP A 565 -12.50 -22.43 -9.42
CA TRP A 565 -11.34 -23.30 -9.55
C TRP A 565 -11.61 -24.72 -9.02
N HIS A 566 -12.30 -24.83 -7.89
CA HIS A 566 -12.61 -26.11 -7.26
C HIS A 566 -13.90 -26.72 -7.78
N GLU A 567 -15.01 -25.97 -7.77
CA GLU A 567 -16.35 -26.52 -8.02
C GLU A 567 -16.68 -26.64 -9.51
N VAL A 568 -16.09 -25.79 -10.35
CA VAL A 568 -16.36 -25.78 -11.80
C VAL A 568 -15.22 -26.42 -12.58
N LEU A 569 -13.97 -26.08 -12.26
CA LEU A 569 -12.78 -26.58 -12.96
C LEU A 569 -12.20 -27.86 -12.32
N GLY A 570 -12.71 -28.30 -11.16
CA GLY A 570 -12.40 -29.60 -10.57
C GLY A 570 -11.02 -29.72 -9.91
N ASN A 571 -10.36 -28.60 -9.60
CA ASN A 571 -9.06 -28.60 -8.93
C ASN A 571 -9.21 -28.78 -7.41
N LYS A 572 -8.16 -29.28 -6.75
CA LYS A 572 -8.18 -29.57 -5.30
C LYS A 572 -7.38 -28.59 -4.46
N GLU A 573 -6.29 -28.08 -5.01
CA GLU A 573 -5.40 -27.11 -4.36
C GLU A 573 -5.86 -25.69 -4.66
N SER A 574 -5.51 -24.74 -3.78
CA SER A 574 -5.89 -23.34 -3.98
C SER A 574 -5.37 -22.78 -5.32
N ILE A 575 -6.20 -22.00 -6.01
CA ILE A 575 -5.79 -21.30 -7.24
C ILE A 575 -4.57 -20.40 -7.00
N HIS A 576 -4.42 -19.84 -5.80
CA HIS A 576 -3.32 -18.96 -5.43
C HIS A 576 -1.98 -19.69 -5.25
N LEU A 577 -2.00 -21.02 -5.13
CA LEU A 577 -0.80 -21.87 -5.13
C LEU A 577 -0.48 -22.43 -6.53
N SER A 578 -1.39 -22.22 -7.50
CA SER A 578 -1.16 -22.63 -8.89
C SER A 578 -0.18 -21.68 -9.61
N LYS A 579 0.43 -22.17 -10.69
CA LYS A 579 1.33 -21.34 -11.51
C LYS A 579 0.54 -20.29 -12.30
N TRP A 580 1.06 -19.06 -12.34
CA TRP A 580 0.61 -18.00 -13.24
C TRP A 580 0.66 -18.47 -14.69
N PRO A 581 -0.35 -18.15 -15.54
CA PRO A 581 -0.36 -18.59 -16.93
C PRO A 581 0.80 -17.99 -17.73
N GLU A 582 1.37 -18.78 -18.63
CA GLU A 582 2.38 -18.35 -19.59
C GLU A 582 1.72 -18.02 -20.93
N PHE A 583 2.24 -17.00 -21.61
CA PHE A 583 1.82 -16.68 -22.97
C PHE A 583 2.83 -17.21 -23.99
N ASP A 584 2.34 -17.58 -25.16
CA ASP A 584 3.15 -17.94 -26.32
C ASP A 584 3.32 -16.71 -27.23
N SER A 585 4.58 -16.30 -27.41
CA SER A 585 4.96 -15.10 -28.16
C SER A 585 4.48 -15.12 -29.61
N LYS A 586 4.24 -16.29 -30.21
CA LYS A 586 3.74 -16.38 -31.60
C LYS A 586 2.37 -15.74 -31.78
N TYR A 587 1.55 -15.72 -30.73
CA TYR A 587 0.20 -15.13 -30.74
C TYR A 587 0.20 -13.62 -30.45
N LEU A 588 1.36 -13.03 -30.14
CA LEU A 588 1.51 -11.59 -29.95
C LEU A 588 1.75 -10.85 -31.26
N ILE A 589 2.19 -11.57 -32.29
CA ILE A 589 2.40 -11.03 -33.62
C ILE A 589 1.02 -10.85 -34.25
N GLU A 590 0.71 -9.64 -34.68
CA GLU A 590 -0.45 -9.38 -35.51
C GLU A 590 -0.10 -9.76 -36.94
N ASP A 591 -0.89 -10.63 -37.58
CA ASP A 591 -0.68 -10.98 -38.99
C ASP A 591 -0.99 -9.78 -39.91
N GLU A 592 -1.90 -8.90 -39.47
CA GLU A 592 -2.28 -7.66 -40.14
C GLU A 592 -2.35 -6.49 -39.15
N VAL A 593 -1.83 -5.34 -39.55
CA VAL A 593 -1.85 -4.09 -38.79
C VAL A 593 -2.78 -3.09 -39.48
N MET A 594 -3.65 -2.44 -38.69
CA MET A 594 -4.48 -1.32 -39.15
C MET A 594 -3.63 -0.05 -39.18
N ILE A 595 -3.44 0.54 -40.36
CA ILE A 595 -2.74 1.82 -40.53
C ILE A 595 -3.78 2.92 -40.76
N ALA A 596 -3.75 3.94 -39.91
CA ALA A 596 -4.62 5.10 -40.04
C ALA A 596 -4.20 5.96 -41.25
N VAL A 597 -5.16 6.36 -42.08
CA VAL A 597 -4.90 7.22 -43.23
C VAL A 597 -5.49 8.61 -43.00
N GLN A 598 -4.63 9.61 -42.98
CA GLN A 598 -4.94 11.01 -42.73
C GLN A 598 -4.70 11.88 -43.96
N ILE A 599 -5.43 12.98 -44.04
CA ILE A 599 -5.24 14.04 -45.03
C ILE A 599 -5.22 15.38 -44.31
N ASN A 600 -4.13 16.14 -44.47
CA ASN A 600 -3.88 17.38 -43.71
C ASN A 600 -4.13 17.19 -42.20
N GLY A 601 -3.71 16.03 -41.66
CA GLY A 601 -3.83 15.67 -40.25
C GLY A 601 -5.21 15.17 -39.80
N LYS A 602 -6.22 15.14 -40.67
CA LYS A 602 -7.57 14.63 -40.35
C LYS A 602 -7.71 13.17 -40.78
N LEU A 603 -8.24 12.30 -39.92
CA LEU A 603 -8.51 10.89 -40.24
C LEU A 603 -9.57 10.78 -41.35
N ARG A 604 -9.27 10.01 -42.40
CA ARG A 604 -10.13 9.81 -43.59
C ARG A 604 -10.37 8.35 -43.95
N GLY A 605 -9.52 7.45 -43.48
CA GLY A 605 -9.71 6.01 -43.65
C GLY A 605 -8.72 5.23 -42.81
N GLN A 606 -8.77 3.91 -42.96
CA GLN A 606 -7.79 2.99 -42.39
C GLN A 606 -7.60 1.85 -43.37
N ILE A 607 -6.37 1.38 -43.53
CA ILE A 607 -6.03 0.24 -44.39
C ILE A 607 -5.50 -0.92 -43.55
N ARG A 608 -5.75 -2.15 -43.98
CA ARG A 608 -5.15 -3.37 -43.40
C ARG A 608 -3.91 -3.74 -44.18
N VAL A 609 -2.81 -3.95 -43.49
CA VAL A 609 -1.53 -4.33 -44.10
C VAL A 609 -0.98 -5.52 -43.36
N LYS A 610 -0.56 -6.56 -44.10
CA LYS A 610 0.11 -7.71 -43.48
C LYS A 610 1.40 -7.28 -42.80
N ASN A 611 1.72 -7.85 -41.65
CA ASN A 611 2.88 -7.42 -40.87
C ASN A 611 4.22 -7.61 -41.60
N GLU A 612 4.34 -8.67 -42.40
CA GLU A 612 5.48 -8.90 -43.30
C GLU A 612 5.64 -7.80 -44.38
N GLU A 613 4.56 -7.09 -44.71
CA GLU A 613 4.55 -6.02 -45.71
C GLU A 613 4.81 -4.64 -45.10
N LEU A 614 4.92 -4.50 -43.77
CA LEU A 614 5.13 -3.22 -43.09
C LEU A 614 6.47 -2.56 -43.43
N ILE A 615 7.43 -3.33 -43.92
CA ILE A 615 8.73 -2.84 -44.39
C ILE A 615 8.63 -2.12 -45.75
N ASP A 616 7.58 -2.38 -46.54
CA ASP A 616 7.39 -1.77 -47.86
C ASP A 616 6.51 -0.53 -47.79
N LYS A 617 7.14 0.59 -47.44
CA LYS A 617 6.51 1.92 -47.39
C LYS A 617 5.74 2.25 -48.68
N ASN A 618 6.28 1.93 -49.85
CA ASN A 618 5.70 2.35 -51.13
C ASN A 618 4.40 1.59 -51.39
N LYS A 619 4.38 0.28 -51.13
CA LYS A 619 3.19 -0.55 -51.22
C LYS A 619 2.08 -0.05 -50.29
N ILE A 620 2.42 0.32 -49.06
CA ILE A 620 1.44 0.85 -48.08
C ILE A 620 0.87 2.20 -48.52
N ILE A 621 1.71 3.09 -49.05
CA ILE A 621 1.26 4.38 -49.56
C ILE A 621 0.34 4.20 -50.76
N GLN A 622 0.65 3.27 -51.67
CA GLN A 622 -0.25 2.95 -52.78
C GLN A 622 -1.58 2.40 -52.28
N LEU A 623 -1.56 1.46 -51.33
CA LEU A 623 -2.76 0.90 -50.73
C LEU A 623 -3.64 1.99 -50.09
N ALA A 624 -3.01 2.94 -49.38
CA ALA A 624 -3.68 4.09 -48.78
C ALA A 624 -4.29 5.04 -49.81
N LYS A 625 -3.63 5.25 -50.96
CA LYS A 625 -4.15 6.07 -52.06
C LYS A 625 -5.31 5.39 -52.80
N SER A 626 -5.28 4.06 -52.91
CA SER A 626 -6.31 3.26 -53.58
C SER A 626 -7.54 2.98 -52.73
N ASP A 627 -7.50 3.24 -51.41
CA ASP A 627 -8.65 3.09 -50.54
C ASP A 627 -9.78 4.03 -50.96
N GLU A 628 -10.98 3.48 -51.22
CA GLU A 628 -12.10 4.24 -51.77
C GLU A 628 -12.55 5.41 -50.90
N LYS A 629 -12.37 5.31 -49.57
CA LYS A 629 -12.74 6.38 -48.64
C LYS A 629 -11.69 7.49 -48.66
N VAL A 630 -10.42 7.16 -48.82
CA VAL A 630 -9.31 8.11 -48.88
C VAL A 630 -9.19 8.77 -50.26
N ALA A 631 -9.32 8.00 -51.34
CA ALA A 631 -9.12 8.44 -52.72
C ALA A 631 -9.97 9.68 -53.07
N LYS A 632 -11.21 9.75 -52.59
CA LYS A 632 -12.12 10.89 -52.79
C LYS A 632 -11.58 12.22 -52.26
N TRP A 633 -10.79 12.18 -51.20
CA TRP A 633 -10.17 13.37 -50.60
C TRP A 633 -8.84 13.74 -51.24
N LEU A 634 -8.27 12.84 -52.04
CA LEU A 634 -7.07 13.08 -52.84
C LEU A 634 -7.43 13.63 -54.24
N GLN A 635 -8.69 13.56 -54.66
CA GLN A 635 -9.16 14.08 -55.94
C GLN A 635 -9.10 15.63 -55.96
N GLY A 636 -8.36 16.17 -56.93
CA GLY A 636 -8.28 17.62 -57.20
C GLY A 636 -7.19 18.38 -56.44
N GLY A 637 -6.40 17.72 -55.59
CA GLY A 637 -5.30 18.36 -54.86
C GLY A 637 -3.94 17.72 -55.14
N THR A 638 -2.87 18.52 -55.17
CA THR A 638 -1.50 18.02 -55.41
C THR A 638 -0.88 17.60 -54.08
N ILE A 639 -0.51 16.32 -53.93
CA ILE A 639 0.17 15.83 -52.72
C ILE A 639 1.55 16.49 -52.63
N ARG A 640 1.74 17.36 -51.64
CA ARG A 640 3.00 18.07 -51.39
C ARG A 640 3.97 17.25 -50.53
N LYS A 641 3.44 16.41 -49.63
CA LYS A 641 4.27 15.59 -48.72
C LYS A 641 3.52 14.35 -48.25
N GLU A 642 4.24 13.24 -48.17
CA GLU A 642 3.76 11.98 -47.63
C GLU A 642 4.50 11.71 -46.31
N VAL A 643 3.75 11.66 -45.20
CA VAL A 643 4.30 11.33 -43.89
C VAL A 643 3.88 9.90 -43.55
N PHE A 644 4.87 9.03 -43.40
CA PHE A 644 4.66 7.64 -43.01
C PHE A 644 5.29 7.40 -41.64
N VAL A 645 4.48 6.90 -40.71
CA VAL A 645 4.95 6.37 -39.43
C VAL A 645 4.72 4.86 -39.46
N PRO A 646 5.78 4.04 -39.48
CA PRO A 646 5.67 2.59 -39.56
C PRO A 646 4.67 2.02 -38.56
N SER A 647 3.82 1.11 -39.05
CA SER A 647 2.79 0.39 -38.28
C SER A 647 1.74 1.29 -37.59
N LYS A 648 1.68 2.59 -37.90
CA LYS A 648 0.78 3.54 -37.23
C LYS A 648 -0.07 4.35 -38.20
N LEU A 649 0.55 5.14 -39.07
CA LEU A 649 -0.21 6.05 -39.95
C LEU A 649 0.49 6.41 -41.26
N VAL A 650 -0.33 6.77 -42.24
CA VAL A 650 0.04 7.51 -43.45
C VAL A 650 -0.73 8.83 -43.43
N ASN A 651 -0.06 9.96 -43.60
CA ASN A 651 -0.70 11.27 -43.73
C ASN A 651 -0.27 11.94 -45.04
N PHE A 652 -1.26 12.29 -45.87
CA PHE A 652 -1.06 13.04 -47.10
C PHE A 652 -1.27 14.53 -46.84
N VAL A 653 -0.24 15.32 -47.11
CA VAL A 653 -0.33 16.78 -47.09
C VAL A 653 -0.64 17.24 -48.51
N ILE A 654 -1.80 17.88 -48.69
CA ILE A 654 -2.35 18.31 -49.97
C ILE A 654 -2.46 19.84 -49.98
#